data_AF-A0A562TVP0-F1
#
_entry.id   AF-A0A562TVP0-F1
#
_cell.length_a   1.000
_cell.length_b   1.000
_cell.length_c   1.000
_cell.angle_alpha   90.00
_cell.angle_beta   90.00
_cell.angle_gamma   90.00
#
_symmetry.space_group_name_H-M   'P 1'
#
loop_
_entity.id
_entity.type
_entity.pdbx_description
1 polymer ?
#
loop_
_entity_poly.entity_id
_entity_poly.type
_entity_poly.pdbx_seq_one_letter_code
_entity_poly.pdbx_strand_id
1 'polypeptide(L)'
;MHTGEDTQGLRKIIDFTRLISIFILAIHFYICCYQAFTQWHWTANITDRIIANIAKTGLFNNWWKPKLAALLCLFISLVGVKGKKDEKINYKSITAYLLTGLLIYWISILCFYLHTDLALIAIAYMTLTGIGYLLMLTGGAWLSRILKEKLNKDIFNSENETFPQEERKLENEYSINLPAKYNLRGKTRDSWINFINPFRGLLVAGTPGAGKSYFVIRHIIDQHIKKGFSMFLYDFKYDDLSKIAYNKLLQYKGNYKTKPAFYVINFDDLNHTHRCNPLDPGSMNDITDATEASRTIMLGLNREWIKKQGDFFVESPINFLTAIIWYLRKYQDGKYCTLPHVIELMQADYDRLFSVLLKQPEITALINPFISAYNNNAKAQLEGQVASAKIGLARLASPQLYYVLSGNDFSLDVNNPNEPKIICLGNNPQKLQIYGAVLSLYISRMIKLVNRKGQLKSSLIFDEFPTIFFNNMDSLIATARSNKVATTLAVQDFSQLKKDYGAEQADVITGIVGNVISGQVTGDTAKTLADNFGKIVQDKNSLTINSGDTSFSKATQLDYAIPASKIAALSSGEFVGMVADNPEQKIALKMFHSAIQNNHEVLAKEEADFKSIPIVSYVSEETVIETYAQIKDEIAGLFKSELADLDKVDDASAQEAGLAVNISNPNEKQLNKKQHRQMSKRNRQRERENIRKIKQGSDDQSTGRNGKAISPVKNDDTEQALSM
;
A
#
# COMPACT_ATOMS: atom_id res chain seq x y z
N MET A 1 46.23 15.80 -6.91
CA MET A 1 47.60 15.40 -7.28
C MET A 1 48.41 15.23 -6.01
N HIS A 2 48.57 14.00 -5.52
CA HIS A 2 49.67 13.67 -4.59
C HIS A 2 50.73 12.99 -5.45
N THR A 3 51.81 13.68 -5.75
CA THR A 3 52.94 13.10 -6.48
C THR A 3 53.63 12.06 -5.58
N GLY A 4 54.07 10.95 -6.15
CA GLY A 4 54.74 9.86 -5.40
C GLY A 4 55.99 10.32 -4.62
N GLU A 5 56.57 11.46 -4.98
CA GLU A 5 57.73 12.07 -4.32
C GLU A 5 57.47 12.45 -2.85
N ASP A 6 56.30 13.01 -2.52
CA ASP A 6 55.98 13.40 -1.13
C ASP A 6 55.88 12.18 -0.20
N THR A 7 55.39 11.06 -0.73
CA THR A 7 55.25 9.82 0.05
C THR A 7 56.60 9.14 0.31
N GLN A 8 57.54 9.22 -0.64
CA GLN A 8 58.91 8.75 -0.43
C GLN A 8 59.67 9.67 0.54
N GLY A 9 59.46 11.00 0.45
CA GLY A 9 60.01 11.96 1.38
C GLY A 9 59.57 11.70 2.82
N LEU A 10 58.26 11.52 3.03
CA LEU A 10 57.71 11.20 4.35
C LEU A 10 58.26 9.88 4.91
N ARG A 11 58.40 8.85 4.06
CA ARG A 11 58.96 7.55 4.46
C ARG A 11 60.43 7.67 4.89
N LYS A 12 61.23 8.43 4.14
CA LYS A 12 62.62 8.73 4.52
C LYS A 12 62.69 9.48 5.85
N ILE A 13 61.80 10.44 6.10
CA ILE A 13 61.73 11.18 7.37
C ILE A 13 61.38 10.23 8.53
N ILE A 14 60.43 9.32 8.34
CA ILE A 14 60.03 8.33 9.35
C ILE A 14 61.19 7.37 9.68
N ASP A 15 61.84 6.82 8.64
CA ASP A 15 62.99 5.92 8.81
C ASP A 15 64.17 6.64 9.47
N PHE A 16 64.39 7.91 9.13
CA PHE A 16 65.39 8.77 9.75
C PHE A 16 65.08 9.05 11.22
N THR A 17 63.81 9.29 11.57
CA THR A 17 63.38 9.49 12.96
C THR A 17 63.58 8.23 13.81
N ARG A 18 63.38 7.04 13.22
CA ARG A 18 63.71 5.76 13.87
C ARG A 18 65.22 5.59 14.05
N LEU A 19 66.03 6.00 13.07
CA LEU A 19 67.49 6.02 13.21
C LEU A 19 67.96 6.95 14.34
N ILE A 20 67.37 8.14 14.45
CA ILE A 20 67.62 9.08 15.56
C ILE A 20 67.31 8.41 16.91
N SER A 21 66.18 7.71 17.01
CA SER A 21 65.80 6.97 18.21
C SER A 21 66.86 5.94 18.64
N ILE A 22 67.35 5.13 17.69
CA ILE A 22 68.41 4.14 17.93
C ILE A 22 69.74 4.83 18.29
N PHE A 23 70.06 5.94 17.62
CA PHE A 23 71.30 6.69 17.85
C PHE A 23 71.35 7.30 19.25
N ILE A 24 70.25 7.88 19.73
CA ILE A 24 70.12 8.37 21.11
C ILE A 24 70.38 7.22 22.10
N LEU A 25 69.84 6.03 21.83
CA LEU A 25 70.03 4.86 22.69
C LEU A 25 71.48 4.36 22.67
N ALA A 26 72.14 4.39 21.52
CA ALA A 26 73.55 4.00 21.40
C ALA A 26 74.49 4.94 22.16
N ILE A 27 74.27 6.25 22.07
CA ILE A 27 75.02 7.24 22.86
C ILE A 27 74.75 7.03 24.36
N HIS A 28 73.50 6.76 24.72
CA HIS A 28 73.13 6.46 26.10
C HIS A 28 73.88 5.25 26.66
N PHE A 29 74.00 4.17 25.88
CA PHE A 29 74.78 3.00 26.26
C PHE A 29 76.27 3.30 26.41
N TYR A 30 76.85 4.06 25.48
CA TYR A 30 78.26 4.44 25.55
C TYR A 30 78.58 5.27 26.80
N ILE A 31 77.71 6.22 27.17
CA ILE A 31 77.89 7.07 28.36
C ILE A 31 77.68 6.25 29.65
N CYS A 32 76.58 5.50 29.76
CA CYS A 32 76.25 4.79 30.99
C CYS A 32 77.18 3.59 31.26
N CYS A 33 77.70 2.97 30.21
CA CYS A 33 78.54 1.77 30.31
C CYS A 33 80.01 2.07 29.95
N TYR A 34 80.45 3.33 29.98
CA TYR A 34 81.76 3.75 29.47
C TYR A 34 82.93 2.92 30.03
N GLN A 35 82.90 2.57 31.32
CA GLN A 35 83.92 1.72 31.95
C GLN A 35 84.01 0.33 31.30
N ALA A 36 82.88 -0.28 30.92
CA ALA A 36 82.89 -1.54 30.19
C ALA A 36 83.44 -1.36 28.76
N PHE A 37 83.10 -0.27 28.07
CA PHE A 37 83.68 0.06 26.76
C PHE A 37 85.20 0.27 26.83
N THR A 38 85.73 0.85 27.91
CA THR A 38 87.18 0.97 28.13
C THR A 38 87.84 -0.39 28.35
N GLN A 39 87.22 -1.30 29.10
CA GLN A 39 87.71 -2.67 29.31
C GLN A 39 87.72 -3.49 28.02
N TRP A 40 86.77 -3.25 27.12
CA TRP A 40 86.71 -3.93 25.82
C TRP A 40 87.61 -3.29 24.74
N HIS A 41 88.35 -2.23 25.08
CA HIS A 41 89.14 -1.44 24.12
C HIS A 41 88.29 -0.86 22.97
N TRP A 42 87.00 -0.57 23.23
CA TRP A 42 86.06 0.01 22.25
C TRP A 42 85.93 1.54 22.39
N THR A 43 86.93 2.18 22.99
CA THR A 43 87.03 3.64 23.13
C THR A 43 88.04 4.22 22.16
N ALA A 44 87.69 5.36 21.55
CA ALA A 44 88.60 6.12 20.70
C ALA A 44 88.54 7.61 21.06
N ASN A 45 89.69 8.29 21.06
CA ASN A 45 89.79 9.71 21.44
C ASN A 45 88.82 10.63 20.67
N ILE A 46 88.57 10.31 19.40
CA ILE A 46 87.63 11.07 18.55
C ILE A 46 86.19 10.86 19.03
N THR A 47 85.79 9.61 19.27
CA THR A 47 84.46 9.24 19.76
C THR A 47 84.18 9.86 21.13
N ASP A 48 85.15 9.83 22.04
CA ASP A 48 85.04 10.40 23.38
C ASP A 48 84.85 11.91 23.34
N ARG A 49 85.59 12.61 22.47
CA ARG A 49 85.45 14.06 22.30
C ARG A 49 84.09 14.45 21.72
N ILE A 50 83.59 13.67 20.76
CA ILE A 50 82.26 13.90 20.15
C ILE A 50 81.16 13.67 21.19
N ILE A 51 81.20 12.53 21.90
CA ILE A 51 80.18 12.16 22.87
C ILE A 51 80.20 13.11 24.08
N ALA A 52 81.38 13.56 24.53
CA ALA A 52 81.50 14.55 25.60
C ALA A 52 80.85 15.90 25.24
N ASN A 53 80.93 16.32 23.96
CA ASN A 53 80.24 17.52 23.50
C ASN A 53 78.72 17.31 23.41
N ILE A 54 78.28 16.13 22.98
CA ILE A 54 76.85 15.77 22.93
C ILE A 54 76.26 15.66 24.35
N ALA A 55 77.01 15.13 25.32
CA ALA A 55 76.56 15.03 26.70
C ALA A 55 76.25 16.39 27.33
N LYS A 56 76.96 17.46 26.92
CA LYS A 56 76.73 18.84 27.38
C LYS A 56 75.40 19.45 26.92
N THR A 57 74.68 18.82 25.99
CA THR A 57 73.37 19.30 25.51
C THR A 57 72.23 19.17 26.53
N GLY A 58 72.48 18.55 27.69
CA GLY A 58 71.48 18.40 28.76
C GLY A 58 70.56 17.19 28.61
N LEU A 59 70.56 16.54 27.44
CA LEU A 59 69.75 15.36 27.13
C LEU A 59 70.23 14.10 27.87
N PHE A 60 71.54 13.98 28.11
CA PHE A 60 72.17 12.80 28.72
C PHE A 60 72.55 12.98 30.19
N ASN A 61 72.07 14.03 30.85
CA ASN A 61 72.45 14.32 32.25
C ASN A 61 71.91 13.32 33.27
N ASN A 62 70.82 12.61 32.94
CA ASN A 62 70.18 11.61 33.80
C ASN A 62 69.80 10.37 32.98
N TRP A 63 69.60 9.23 33.63
CA TRP A 63 69.19 7.95 33.05
C TRP A 63 67.87 7.98 32.25
N TRP A 64 66.94 8.83 32.66
CA TRP A 64 65.55 8.86 32.18
C TRP A 64 65.35 9.65 30.89
N LYS A 65 66.03 10.80 30.76
CA LYS A 65 65.86 11.74 29.64
C LYS A 65 66.20 11.13 28.26
N PRO A 66 67.35 10.45 28.06
CA PRO A 66 67.68 9.88 26.76
C PRO A 66 66.78 8.68 26.42
N LYS A 67 66.37 7.90 27.43
CA LYS A 67 65.38 6.83 27.28
C LYS A 67 64.01 7.35 26.82
N LEU A 68 63.51 8.43 27.44
CA LEU A 68 62.27 9.08 27.01
C LEU A 68 62.38 9.68 25.60
N ALA A 69 63.50 10.33 25.28
CA ALA A 69 63.71 10.90 23.95
C ALA A 69 63.79 9.82 22.85
N ALA A 70 64.45 8.70 23.13
CA ALA A 70 64.47 7.55 22.23
C ALA A 70 63.05 6.99 22.02
N LEU A 71 62.25 6.81 23.08
CA LEU A 71 60.86 6.36 22.96
C LEU A 71 59.95 7.38 22.25
N LEU A 72 60.17 8.69 22.44
CA LEU A 72 59.43 9.73 21.74
C LEU A 72 59.69 9.68 20.23
N CYS A 73 60.97 9.62 19.83
CA CYS A 73 61.33 9.47 18.42
C CYS A 73 60.80 8.14 17.84
N LEU A 74 60.81 7.06 18.62
CA LEU A 74 60.20 5.79 18.23
C LEU A 74 58.70 5.96 18.00
N PHE A 75 57.98 6.58 18.92
CA PHE A 75 56.54 6.84 18.80
C PHE A 75 56.21 7.66 17.55
N ILE A 76 56.95 8.75 17.30
CA ILE A 76 56.79 9.58 16.09
C ILE A 76 57.01 8.74 14.83
N SER A 77 58.04 7.88 14.81
CA SER A 77 58.31 7.00 13.68
C SER A 77 57.17 5.98 13.44
N LEU A 78 56.48 5.55 14.50
CA LEU A 78 55.42 4.54 14.42
C LEU A 78 54.09 5.07 13.87
N VAL A 79 53.77 6.36 14.07
CA VAL A 79 52.56 7.01 13.51
C VAL A 79 52.54 6.93 11.98
N GLY A 80 53.72 6.99 11.35
CA GLY A 80 53.89 6.97 9.91
C GLY A 80 53.99 5.59 9.25
N VAL A 81 54.06 4.50 10.02
CA VAL A 81 54.25 3.15 9.45
C VAL A 81 53.03 2.74 8.62
N LYS A 82 53.28 2.42 7.35
CA LYS A 82 52.35 1.71 6.46
C LYS A 82 52.89 0.29 6.29
N GLY A 83 52.12 -0.73 6.66
CA GLY A 83 52.57 -2.12 6.63
C GLY A 83 51.59 -3.04 5.92
N LYS A 84 52.14 -4.11 5.32
CA LYS A 84 51.37 -5.15 4.64
C LYS A 84 50.47 -5.91 5.63
N LYS A 85 49.34 -6.36 5.13
CA LYS A 85 48.29 -7.11 5.84
C LYS A 85 48.90 -8.37 6.48
N ASP A 86 48.61 -8.58 7.76
CA ASP A 86 48.87 -9.85 8.45
C ASP A 86 47.59 -10.21 9.21
N GLU A 87 46.85 -11.19 8.71
CA GLU A 87 45.49 -11.52 9.18
C GLU A 87 45.44 -12.21 10.56
N LYS A 88 46.59 -12.35 11.25
CA LYS A 88 46.73 -13.08 12.52
C LYS A 88 47.03 -12.20 13.74
N ILE A 89 46.93 -10.87 13.65
CA ILE A 89 47.30 -9.97 14.74
C ILE A 89 46.12 -9.78 15.72
N ASN A 90 46.28 -10.23 16.97
CA ASN A 90 45.29 -10.08 18.05
C ASN A 90 45.59 -8.85 18.93
N TYR A 91 44.55 -8.10 19.35
CA TYR A 91 44.66 -6.96 20.27
C TYR A 91 45.32 -7.33 21.61
N LYS A 92 45.10 -8.58 22.09
CA LYS A 92 45.77 -9.11 23.29
C LYS A 92 47.29 -9.23 23.11
N SER A 93 47.75 -9.61 21.92
CA SER A 93 49.17 -9.71 21.62
C SER A 93 49.81 -8.31 21.56
N ILE A 94 49.15 -7.34 20.91
CA ILE A 94 49.65 -5.95 20.83
C ILE A 94 49.82 -5.34 22.22
N THR A 95 48.79 -5.47 23.07
CA THR A 95 48.83 -4.97 24.45
C THR A 95 49.90 -5.68 25.27
N ALA A 96 50.09 -6.99 25.10
CA ALA A 96 51.19 -7.73 25.73
C ALA A 96 52.57 -7.21 25.30
N TYR A 97 52.83 -7.05 24.00
CA TYR A 97 54.11 -6.54 23.48
C TYR A 97 54.43 -5.12 23.99
N LEU A 98 53.45 -4.22 24.00
CA LEU A 98 53.64 -2.84 24.48
C LEU A 98 53.87 -2.78 26.00
N LEU A 99 53.07 -3.50 26.79
CA LEU A 99 53.22 -3.49 28.25
C LEU A 99 54.51 -4.16 28.69
N THR A 100 54.82 -5.35 28.16
CA THR A 100 56.06 -6.05 28.50
C THR A 100 57.29 -5.30 27.98
N GLY A 101 57.24 -4.74 26.78
CA GLY A 101 58.30 -3.93 26.21
C GLY A 101 58.60 -2.70 27.06
N LEU A 102 57.57 -1.96 27.46
CA LEU A 102 57.72 -0.79 28.32
C LEU A 102 58.29 -1.15 29.69
N LEU A 103 57.79 -2.23 30.31
CA LEU A 103 58.24 -2.70 31.62
C LEU A 103 59.71 -3.13 31.59
N ILE A 104 60.10 -3.97 30.64
CA ILE A 104 61.50 -4.44 30.47
C ILE A 104 62.43 -3.24 30.19
N TYR A 105 61.99 -2.30 29.35
CA TYR A 105 62.76 -1.11 28.99
C TYR A 105 63.12 -0.24 30.21
N TRP A 106 62.21 -0.09 31.17
CA TRP A 106 62.46 0.69 32.38
C TRP A 106 63.15 -0.10 33.49
N ILE A 107 62.75 -1.37 33.70
CA ILE A 107 63.35 -2.25 34.72
C ILE A 107 64.83 -2.51 34.47
N SER A 108 65.29 -2.45 33.22
CA SER A 108 66.72 -2.58 32.89
C SER A 108 67.64 -1.66 33.71
N ILE A 109 67.17 -0.50 34.18
CA ILE A 109 67.97 0.40 35.05
C ILE A 109 68.40 -0.31 36.35
N LEU A 110 67.64 -1.29 36.83
CA LEU A 110 67.98 -2.05 38.03
C LEU A 110 69.26 -2.88 37.88
N CYS A 111 69.73 -3.14 36.65
CA CYS A 111 70.99 -3.84 36.41
C CYS A 111 72.19 -3.15 37.08
N PHE A 112 72.16 -1.82 37.23
CA PHE A 112 73.24 -1.06 37.87
C PHE A 112 73.33 -1.24 39.39
N TYR A 113 72.34 -1.89 40.02
CA TYR A 113 72.36 -2.22 41.45
C TYR A 113 72.87 -3.64 41.74
N LEU A 114 73.24 -4.40 40.70
CA LEU A 114 73.83 -5.73 40.84
C LEU A 114 75.29 -5.61 41.28
N HIS A 115 75.70 -6.41 42.27
CA HIS A 115 77.08 -6.45 42.77
C HIS A 115 77.88 -7.53 42.02
N THR A 116 78.04 -7.34 40.70
CA THR A 116 78.75 -8.28 39.81
C THR A 116 79.78 -7.55 38.95
N ASP A 117 80.49 -8.26 38.07
CA ASP A 117 81.45 -7.67 37.15
C ASP A 117 80.84 -6.57 36.26
N LEU A 118 81.62 -5.51 36.02
CA LEU A 118 81.20 -4.31 35.27
C LEU A 118 80.81 -4.63 33.83
N ALA A 119 81.54 -5.56 33.18
CA ALA A 119 81.19 -6.00 31.83
C ALA A 119 79.85 -6.73 31.80
N LEU A 120 79.56 -7.56 32.80
CA LEU A 120 78.29 -8.28 32.91
C LEU A 120 77.10 -7.33 33.14
N ILE A 121 77.27 -6.30 33.99
CA ILE A 121 76.26 -5.27 34.24
C ILE A 121 75.93 -4.51 32.94
N ALA A 122 76.95 -4.10 32.19
CA ALA A 122 76.79 -3.39 30.92
C ALA A 122 76.06 -4.24 29.87
N ILE A 123 76.43 -5.52 29.74
CA ILE A 123 75.78 -6.46 28.81
C ILE A 123 74.31 -6.68 29.19
N ALA A 124 74.02 -6.94 30.47
CA ALA A 124 72.65 -7.14 30.96
C ALA A 124 71.77 -5.90 30.75
N TYR A 125 72.32 -4.70 31.01
CA TYR A 125 71.61 -3.45 30.80
C TYR A 125 71.29 -3.17 29.32
N MET A 126 72.28 -3.31 28.44
CA MET A 126 72.11 -3.05 27.00
C MET A 126 71.14 -4.05 26.36
N THR A 127 71.23 -5.33 26.73
CA THR A 127 70.36 -6.39 26.21
C THR A 127 68.91 -6.20 26.65
N LEU A 128 68.64 -6.00 27.95
CA LEU A 128 67.28 -5.76 28.43
C LEU A 128 66.68 -4.48 27.86
N THR A 129 67.46 -3.39 27.82
CA THR A 129 67.00 -2.13 27.21
C THR A 129 66.70 -2.31 25.71
N GLY A 130 67.54 -3.06 24.99
CA GLY A 130 67.33 -3.37 23.57
C GLY A 130 66.11 -4.24 23.32
N ILE A 131 65.88 -5.28 24.13
CA ILE A 131 64.69 -6.14 24.06
C ILE A 131 63.43 -5.31 24.31
N GLY A 132 63.40 -4.51 25.37
CA GLY A 132 62.25 -3.63 25.67
C GLY A 132 61.94 -2.67 24.52
N TYR A 133 62.98 -2.09 23.90
CA TYR A 133 62.86 -1.22 22.74
C TYR A 133 62.28 -1.94 21.50
N LEU A 134 62.77 -3.15 21.19
CA LEU A 134 62.29 -3.94 20.06
C LEU A 134 60.83 -4.41 20.25
N LEU A 135 60.44 -4.77 21.47
CA LEU A 135 59.06 -5.11 21.80
C LEU A 135 58.12 -3.89 21.63
N MET A 136 58.58 -2.70 22.03
CA MET A 136 57.85 -1.44 21.78
C MET A 136 57.72 -1.12 20.29
N LEU A 137 58.78 -1.32 19.50
CA LEU A 137 58.77 -1.12 18.05
C LEU A 137 57.78 -2.08 17.34
N THR A 138 57.81 -3.37 17.71
CA THR A 138 56.94 -4.40 17.12
C THR A 138 55.47 -4.21 17.51
N GLY A 139 55.17 -4.04 18.80
CA GLY A 139 53.83 -3.78 19.29
C GLY A 139 53.24 -2.48 18.73
N GLY A 140 54.03 -1.41 18.65
CA GLY A 140 53.61 -0.13 18.12
C GLY A 140 53.35 -0.15 16.61
N ALA A 141 54.16 -0.92 15.85
CA ALA A 141 53.95 -1.09 14.41
C ALA A 141 52.64 -1.83 14.10
N TRP A 142 52.28 -2.82 14.93
CA TRP A 142 51.00 -3.52 14.81
C TRP A 142 49.80 -2.64 15.20
N LEU A 143 49.92 -1.85 16.28
CA LEU A 143 48.88 -0.91 16.71
C LEU A 143 48.56 0.13 15.63
N SER A 144 49.60 0.70 15.00
CA SER A 144 49.48 1.70 13.93
C SER A 144 48.76 1.15 12.68
N ARG A 145 48.86 -0.16 12.41
CA ARG A 145 48.15 -0.83 11.31
C ARG A 145 46.64 -0.96 11.59
N ILE A 146 46.25 -1.45 12.76
CA ILE A 146 44.84 -1.69 13.11
C ILE A 146 44.02 -0.39 13.16
N LEU A 147 44.60 0.68 13.71
CA LEU A 147 43.90 1.96 13.83
C LEU A 147 43.48 2.55 12.47
N LYS A 148 44.20 2.21 11.38
CA LYS A 148 43.89 2.67 10.02
C LYS A 148 42.85 1.79 9.31
N GLU A 149 42.58 0.58 9.80
CA GLU A 149 41.73 -0.42 9.14
C GLU A 149 40.25 -0.36 9.59
N LYS A 150 39.96 0.24 10.76
CA LYS A 150 38.62 0.28 11.36
C LYS A 150 37.59 1.21 10.68
N LEU A 151 37.88 1.75 9.49
CA LEU A 151 37.10 2.83 8.87
C LEU A 151 35.96 2.41 7.92
N ASN A 152 35.65 1.12 7.71
CA ASN A 152 34.51 0.74 6.85
C ASN A 152 33.95 -0.65 7.18
N LYS A 153 32.84 -0.72 7.93
CA LYS A 153 32.13 -1.98 8.24
C LYS A 153 30.68 -2.03 7.76
N ASP A 154 30.17 -0.98 7.12
CA ASP A 154 28.76 -0.94 6.71
C ASP A 154 28.55 -1.56 5.32
N ILE A 155 28.36 -2.88 5.29
CA ILE A 155 28.09 -3.66 4.06
C ILE A 155 26.77 -3.26 3.41
N PHE A 156 25.79 -2.81 4.21
CA PHE A 156 24.45 -2.46 3.77
C PHE A 156 24.25 -0.95 3.59
N ASN A 157 25.32 -0.16 3.68
CA ASN A 157 25.31 1.29 3.49
C ASN A 157 24.23 2.03 4.32
N SER A 158 23.80 1.43 5.42
CA SER A 158 22.66 1.86 6.21
C SER A 158 22.89 3.20 6.92
N GLU A 159 24.13 3.56 7.26
CA GLU A 159 24.44 4.88 7.83
C GLU A 159 24.28 6.00 6.80
N ASN A 160 24.70 5.77 5.56
CA ASN A 160 24.66 6.76 4.47
C ASN A 160 23.25 6.94 3.89
N GLU A 161 22.39 5.94 4.02
CA GLU A 161 20.97 6.00 3.64
C GLU A 161 20.11 6.78 4.65
N THR A 162 20.65 7.18 5.81
CA THR A 162 19.90 7.98 6.79
C THR A 162 19.82 9.46 6.39
N PHE A 163 18.65 10.07 6.58
CA PHE A 163 18.40 11.49 6.29
C PHE A 163 17.58 12.15 7.42
N PRO A 164 17.69 13.48 7.63
CA PRO A 164 16.92 14.19 8.65
C PRO A 164 15.42 14.17 8.31
N GLN A 165 14.58 14.05 9.35
CA GLN A 165 13.12 14.00 9.23
C GLN A 165 12.49 15.10 10.09
N GLU A 166 11.19 15.37 9.91
CA GLU A 166 10.50 16.41 10.68
C GLU A 166 10.35 16.00 12.16
N GLU A 167 11.04 16.72 13.04
CA GLU A 167 11.03 16.47 14.50
C GLU A 167 9.95 17.27 15.22
N ARG A 168 9.35 18.27 14.57
CA ARG A 168 8.31 19.11 15.19
C ARG A 168 6.94 18.48 15.00
N LYS A 169 6.13 18.50 16.05
CA LYS A 169 4.70 18.20 15.96
C LYS A 169 3.97 19.42 15.38
N LEU A 170 3.41 19.29 14.18
CA LEU A 170 2.72 20.38 13.49
C LEU A 170 1.21 20.16 13.55
N GLU A 171 0.56 20.72 14.57
CA GLU A 171 -0.87 20.59 14.78
C GLU A 171 -1.67 21.76 14.18
N ASN A 172 -2.81 21.42 13.59
CA ASN A 172 -3.83 22.33 13.10
C ASN A 172 -5.23 21.66 13.19
N GLU A 173 -6.26 22.38 12.75
CA GLU A 173 -7.68 21.97 12.81
C GLU A 173 -8.00 20.64 12.11
N TYR A 174 -7.16 20.21 11.15
CA TYR A 174 -7.40 19.07 10.26
C TYR A 174 -6.35 17.98 10.37
N SER A 175 -5.16 18.32 10.88
CA SER A 175 -3.97 17.50 10.84
C SER A 175 -4.15 16.11 11.48
N ILE A 176 -3.38 15.14 11.01
CA ILE A 176 -3.14 13.89 11.74
C ILE A 176 -1.65 13.81 12.04
N ASN A 177 -1.30 13.59 13.30
CA ASN A 177 0.08 13.58 13.75
C ASN A 177 0.42 12.20 14.35
N LEU A 178 1.36 11.49 13.74
CA LEU A 178 1.80 10.18 14.21
C LEU A 178 3.19 10.31 14.85
N PRO A 179 3.35 9.96 16.14
CA PRO A 179 4.67 9.96 16.76
C PRO A 179 5.52 8.85 16.15
N ALA A 180 6.77 9.15 15.84
CA ALA A 180 7.67 8.20 15.19
C ALA A 180 9.09 8.30 15.76
N LYS A 181 9.90 7.27 15.47
CA LYS A 181 11.35 7.27 15.74
C LYS A 181 12.09 6.90 14.48
N TYR A 182 13.21 7.58 14.24
CA TYR A 182 14.06 7.30 13.09
C TYR A 182 15.52 7.24 13.48
N ASN A 183 16.33 6.60 12.64
CA ASN A 183 17.79 6.55 12.81
C ASN A 183 18.45 7.62 11.94
N LEU A 184 19.35 8.41 12.54
CA LEU A 184 20.23 9.33 11.83
C LEU A 184 21.67 9.02 12.22
N ARG A 185 22.43 8.41 11.30
CA ARG A 185 23.85 8.05 11.47
C ARG A 185 24.13 7.33 12.80
N GLY A 186 23.35 6.27 13.07
CA GLY A 186 23.48 5.44 14.25
C GLY A 186 22.79 5.99 15.51
N LYS A 187 22.23 7.20 15.48
CA LYS A 187 21.49 7.78 16.61
C LYS A 187 19.98 7.71 16.36
N THR A 188 19.26 7.07 17.28
CA THR A 188 17.79 7.11 17.30
C THR A 188 17.31 8.48 17.76
N ARG A 189 16.36 9.05 17.03
CA ARG A 189 15.77 10.38 17.26
C ARG A 189 14.26 10.30 17.19
N ASP A 190 13.57 11.11 17.97
CA ASP A 190 12.12 11.25 17.92
C ASP A 190 11.72 12.13 16.74
N SER A 191 10.64 11.77 16.05
CA SER A 191 10.09 12.48 14.91
C SER A 191 8.56 12.43 14.88
N TRP A 192 7.98 13.17 13.94
CA TRP A 192 6.53 13.21 13.72
C TRP A 192 6.20 13.09 12.23
N ILE A 193 5.30 12.17 11.90
CA ILE A 193 4.66 12.14 10.58
C ILE A 193 3.45 13.06 10.67
N ASN A 194 3.54 14.24 10.05
CA ASN A 194 2.52 15.28 10.13
C ASN A 194 1.73 15.38 8.83
N PHE A 195 0.54 14.79 8.78
CA PHE A 195 -0.42 14.99 7.70
C PHE A 195 -1.20 16.28 7.93
N ILE A 196 -0.56 17.44 7.69
CA ILE A 196 -1.17 18.75 7.98
C ILE A 196 -2.28 19.16 7.02
N ASN A 197 -2.32 18.54 5.83
CA ASN A 197 -3.33 18.79 4.81
C ASN A 197 -3.89 17.45 4.29
N PRO A 198 -4.77 16.79 5.07
CA PRO A 198 -5.34 15.49 4.69
C PRO A 198 -6.29 15.58 3.48
N PHE A 199 -6.74 16.79 3.12
CA PHE A 199 -7.61 17.01 1.97
C PHE A 199 -6.91 16.86 0.62
N ARG A 200 -5.58 16.72 0.58
CA ARG A 200 -4.84 16.32 -0.63
C ARG A 200 -4.88 14.81 -0.87
N GLY A 201 -5.70 14.08 -0.13
CA GLY A 201 -5.74 12.62 -0.13
C GLY A 201 -4.59 12.03 0.67
N LEU A 202 -4.82 10.83 1.19
CA LEU A 202 -3.83 10.00 1.88
C LEU A 202 -3.88 8.57 1.31
N LEU A 203 -2.77 8.11 0.75
CA LEU A 203 -2.61 6.75 0.26
C LEU A 203 -1.81 5.95 1.27
N VAL A 204 -2.41 4.89 1.80
CA VAL A 204 -1.81 3.98 2.79
C VAL A 204 -1.53 2.64 2.10
N ALA A 205 -0.28 2.41 1.72
CA ALA A 205 0.15 1.16 1.09
C ALA A 205 0.77 0.18 2.09
N GLY A 206 0.72 -1.12 1.81
CA GLY A 206 1.37 -2.13 2.63
C GLY A 206 0.72 -3.50 2.51
N THR A 207 1.52 -4.55 2.40
CA THR A 207 1.05 -5.94 2.37
C THR A 207 0.22 -6.30 3.62
N PRO A 208 -0.61 -7.36 3.56
CA PRO A 208 -1.26 -7.88 4.77
C PRO A 208 -0.23 -8.12 5.89
N GLY A 209 -0.51 -7.61 7.10
CA GLY A 209 0.41 -7.70 8.24
C GLY A 209 1.39 -6.53 8.39
N ALA A 210 1.52 -5.63 7.40
CA ALA A 210 2.34 -4.42 7.51
C ALA A 210 1.82 -3.41 8.56
N GLY A 211 0.62 -3.64 9.10
CA GLY A 211 0.08 -2.86 10.22
C GLY A 211 -0.64 -1.56 9.83
N LYS A 212 -1.10 -1.43 8.57
CA LYS A 212 -1.85 -0.26 8.05
C LYS A 212 -2.96 0.22 9.01
N SER A 213 -3.84 -0.70 9.41
CA SER A 213 -5.03 -0.37 10.19
C SER A 213 -4.65 0.03 11.64
N TYR A 214 -3.70 -0.68 12.24
CA TYR A 214 -3.24 -0.45 13.62
C TYR A 214 -2.35 0.80 13.80
N PHE A 215 -1.39 1.02 12.91
CA PHE A 215 -0.41 2.12 13.02
C PHE A 215 -0.82 3.41 12.31
N VAL A 216 -1.81 3.36 11.40
CA VAL A 216 -2.20 4.54 10.61
C VAL A 216 -3.70 4.80 10.70
N ILE A 217 -4.54 3.89 10.21
CA ILE A 217 -5.99 4.16 10.04
C ILE A 217 -6.69 4.43 11.37
N ARG A 218 -6.38 3.65 12.42
CA ARG A 218 -6.91 3.90 13.77
C ARG A 218 -6.65 5.32 14.25
N HIS A 219 -5.45 5.85 14.03
CA HIS A 219 -5.08 7.20 14.47
C HIS A 219 -5.80 8.28 13.65
N ILE A 220 -6.05 8.02 12.37
CA ILE A 220 -6.90 8.88 11.54
C ILE A 220 -8.30 8.93 12.15
N ILE A 221 -8.89 7.77 12.46
CA ILE A 221 -10.23 7.68 13.07
C ILE A 221 -10.28 8.47 14.39
N ASP A 222 -9.37 8.17 15.32
CA ASP A 222 -9.29 8.83 16.63
C ASP A 222 -9.14 10.35 16.51
N GLN A 223 -8.16 10.82 15.73
CA GLN A 223 -7.86 12.26 15.63
C GLN A 223 -8.93 13.03 14.86
N HIS A 224 -9.50 12.47 13.78
CA HIS A 224 -10.57 13.15 13.03
C HIS A 224 -11.86 13.25 13.86
N ILE A 225 -12.26 12.17 14.55
CA ILE A 225 -13.45 12.22 15.43
C ILE A 225 -13.21 13.21 16.57
N LYS A 226 -12.03 13.17 17.21
CA LYS A 226 -11.65 14.15 18.24
C LYS A 226 -11.73 15.59 17.74
N LYS A 227 -11.41 15.84 16.47
CA LYS A 227 -11.45 17.17 15.83
C LYS A 227 -12.81 17.56 15.28
N GLY A 228 -13.86 16.75 15.49
CA GLY A 228 -15.22 17.09 15.07
C GLY A 228 -15.51 16.82 13.59
N PHE A 229 -14.83 15.85 12.97
CA PHE A 229 -15.15 15.41 11.62
C PHE A 229 -16.39 14.49 11.61
N SER A 230 -17.24 14.66 10.61
CA SER A 230 -18.14 13.58 10.18
C SER A 230 -17.32 12.48 9.48
N MET A 231 -17.86 11.26 9.38
CA MET A 231 -17.05 10.15 8.90
C MET A 231 -17.86 9.14 8.09
N PHE A 232 -17.27 8.70 6.99
CA PHE A 232 -17.69 7.52 6.25
C PHE A 232 -16.55 6.53 6.27
N LEU A 233 -16.80 5.35 6.84
CA LEU A 233 -15.80 4.31 7.06
C LEU A 233 -16.22 3.05 6.32
N TYR A 234 -15.46 2.66 5.31
CA TYR A 234 -15.57 1.35 4.69
C TYR A 234 -14.63 0.39 5.42
N ASP A 235 -15.23 -0.55 6.15
CA ASP A 235 -14.57 -1.52 7.01
C ASP A 235 -14.60 -2.90 6.35
N PHE A 236 -13.47 -3.28 5.75
CA PHE A 236 -13.36 -4.54 5.00
C PHE A 236 -13.39 -5.77 5.92
N LYS A 237 -12.94 -5.62 7.17
CA LYS A 237 -12.93 -6.67 8.20
C LYS A 237 -13.85 -6.28 9.35
N TYR A 238 -15.10 -5.98 9.00
CA TYR A 238 -16.11 -5.57 9.98
C TYR A 238 -16.17 -6.57 11.16
N ASP A 239 -16.16 -6.12 12.42
CA ASP A 239 -16.34 -4.74 12.92
C ASP A 239 -15.06 -4.03 13.42
N ASP A 240 -13.86 -4.48 13.00
CA ASP A 240 -12.57 -4.04 13.54
C ASP A 240 -12.43 -2.51 13.67
N LEU A 241 -12.62 -1.77 12.57
CA LEU A 241 -12.48 -0.31 12.55
C LEU A 241 -13.77 0.39 13.00
N SER A 242 -14.92 -0.23 12.73
CA SER A 242 -16.24 0.29 13.09
C SER A 242 -16.41 0.42 14.60
N LYS A 243 -15.92 -0.58 15.35
CA LYS A 243 -15.91 -0.58 16.83
C LYS A 243 -15.02 0.54 17.39
N ILE A 244 -13.88 0.81 16.76
CA ILE A 244 -13.03 1.95 17.12
C ILE A 244 -13.79 3.26 16.89
N ALA A 245 -14.36 3.47 15.70
CA ALA A 245 -15.09 4.68 15.37
C ALA A 245 -16.25 4.94 16.35
N TYR A 246 -17.02 3.91 16.70
CA TYR A 246 -18.11 3.99 17.67
C TYR A 246 -17.62 4.45 19.05
N ASN A 247 -16.58 3.80 19.59
CA ASN A 247 -16.07 4.12 20.92
C ASN A 247 -15.40 5.50 20.98
N LYS A 248 -14.69 5.90 19.93
CA LYS A 248 -14.13 7.26 19.81
C LYS A 248 -15.22 8.32 19.71
N LEU A 249 -16.34 8.04 19.03
CA LEU A 249 -17.49 8.93 19.03
C LEU A 249 -18.08 9.04 20.43
N LEU A 250 -18.24 7.94 21.17
CA LEU A 250 -18.74 7.99 22.55
C LEU A 250 -17.84 8.87 23.45
N GLN A 251 -16.53 8.78 23.26
CA GLN A 251 -15.54 9.56 23.99
C GLN A 251 -15.56 11.05 23.61
N TYR A 252 -15.65 11.38 22.33
CA TYR A 252 -15.47 12.76 21.83
C TYR A 252 -16.75 13.45 21.32
N LYS A 253 -17.93 12.86 21.48
CA LYS A 253 -19.21 13.48 21.07
C LYS A 253 -19.42 14.90 21.61
N GLY A 254 -18.80 15.25 22.74
CA GLY A 254 -18.84 16.59 23.32
C GLY A 254 -18.07 17.66 22.52
N ASN A 255 -17.18 17.26 21.62
CA ASN A 255 -16.38 18.18 20.79
C ASN A 255 -17.16 18.71 19.58
N TYR A 256 -18.36 18.18 19.32
CA TYR A 256 -19.18 18.55 18.18
C TYR A 256 -20.22 19.60 18.57
N LYS A 257 -20.45 20.58 17.68
CA LYS A 257 -21.56 21.53 17.83
C LYS A 257 -22.92 20.81 17.78
N THR A 258 -23.08 19.90 16.83
CA THR A 258 -24.22 19.00 16.69
C THR A 258 -23.70 17.58 16.82
N LYS A 259 -24.22 16.80 17.77
CA LYS A 259 -23.72 15.44 18.04
C LYS A 259 -24.00 14.53 16.83
N PRO A 260 -22.99 13.84 16.29
CA PRO A 260 -23.22 12.92 15.19
C PRO A 260 -24.02 11.70 15.62
N ALA A 261 -24.92 11.25 14.74
CA ALA A 261 -25.52 9.93 14.83
C ALA A 261 -24.56 8.87 14.26
N PHE A 262 -24.65 7.64 14.77
CA PHE A 262 -23.83 6.52 14.33
C PHE A 262 -24.69 5.51 13.59
N TYR A 263 -24.36 5.24 12.33
CA TYR A 263 -25.09 4.32 11.47
C TYR A 263 -24.17 3.24 10.94
N VAL A 264 -24.74 2.06 10.72
CA VAL A 264 -24.04 0.88 10.21
C VAL A 264 -24.86 0.31 9.05
N ILE A 265 -24.18 -0.06 7.97
CA ILE A 265 -24.73 -0.88 6.91
C ILE A 265 -23.95 -2.20 6.90
N ASN A 266 -24.63 -3.31 7.16
CA ASN A 266 -24.11 -4.67 7.15
C ASN A 266 -25.19 -5.61 6.55
N PHE A 267 -24.79 -6.53 5.69
CA PHE A 267 -25.70 -7.46 5.02
C PHE A 267 -25.71 -8.88 5.62
N ASP A 268 -24.83 -9.16 6.59
CA ASP A 268 -24.75 -10.43 7.30
C ASP A 268 -25.47 -10.38 8.66
N ASP A 269 -25.22 -9.33 9.44
CA ASP A 269 -25.86 -9.12 10.74
C ASP A 269 -26.96 -8.06 10.65
N LEU A 270 -28.19 -8.53 10.44
CA LEU A 270 -29.36 -7.65 10.29
C LEU A 270 -29.81 -7.00 11.60
N ASN A 271 -29.37 -7.48 12.76
CA ASN A 271 -29.74 -6.89 14.04
C ASN A 271 -28.95 -5.60 14.33
N HIS A 272 -27.74 -5.50 13.77
CA HIS A 272 -26.84 -4.36 13.97
C HIS A 272 -26.76 -3.43 12.75
N THR A 273 -27.51 -3.70 11.69
CA THR A 273 -27.58 -2.83 10.51
C THR A 273 -28.77 -1.88 10.57
N HIS A 274 -28.59 -0.70 9.99
CA HIS A 274 -29.67 0.19 9.58
C HIS A 274 -30.02 -0.08 8.12
N ARG A 275 -31.24 0.26 7.72
CA ARG A 275 -31.73 0.17 6.34
C ARG A 275 -31.55 1.52 5.65
N CYS A 276 -31.13 1.51 4.40
CA CYS A 276 -30.94 2.74 3.63
C CYS A 276 -31.06 2.43 2.14
N ASN A 277 -31.92 3.14 1.42
CA ASN A 277 -32.05 2.96 -0.02
C ASN A 277 -30.97 3.79 -0.75
N PRO A 278 -30.00 3.15 -1.41
CA PRO A 278 -29.00 3.89 -2.18
C PRO A 278 -29.59 4.50 -3.47
N LEU A 279 -30.78 4.08 -3.91
CA LEU A 279 -31.52 4.66 -5.03
C LEU A 279 -32.63 5.62 -4.55
N ASP A 280 -32.39 6.34 -3.45
CA ASP A 280 -33.39 7.27 -2.90
C ASP A 280 -33.91 8.26 -3.98
N PRO A 281 -35.23 8.31 -4.23
CA PRO A 281 -35.83 9.18 -5.24
C PRO A 281 -35.47 10.65 -5.10
N GLY A 282 -35.42 11.17 -3.87
CA GLY A 282 -35.13 12.57 -3.58
C GLY A 282 -33.72 12.99 -3.98
N SER A 283 -32.83 12.01 -4.17
CA SER A 283 -31.46 12.24 -4.61
C SER A 283 -31.27 12.19 -6.14
N MET A 284 -32.25 11.72 -6.91
CA MET A 284 -32.18 11.60 -8.37
C MET A 284 -32.99 12.72 -9.05
N ASN A 285 -32.28 13.70 -9.61
CA ASN A 285 -32.90 14.88 -10.22
C ASN A 285 -33.19 14.70 -11.71
N ASP A 286 -32.29 14.01 -12.42
CA ASP A 286 -32.38 13.77 -13.85
C ASP A 286 -31.92 12.35 -14.22
N ILE A 287 -32.12 11.96 -15.48
CA ILE A 287 -31.80 10.60 -15.95
C ILE A 287 -30.30 10.28 -15.89
N THR A 288 -29.43 11.29 -15.81
CA THR A 288 -27.98 11.08 -15.68
C THR A 288 -27.62 10.51 -14.31
N ASP A 289 -28.36 10.87 -13.25
CA ASP A 289 -28.24 10.24 -11.93
C ASP A 289 -28.51 8.72 -12.00
N ALA A 290 -29.58 8.33 -12.69
CA ALA A 290 -29.93 6.93 -12.89
C ALA A 290 -28.88 6.21 -13.76
N THR A 291 -28.27 6.92 -14.71
CA THR A 291 -27.18 6.40 -15.56
C THR A 291 -25.92 6.14 -14.74
N GLU A 292 -25.53 7.08 -13.87
CA GLU A 292 -24.38 6.92 -12.97
C GLU A 292 -24.57 5.76 -11.99
N ALA A 293 -25.77 5.63 -11.41
CA ALA A 293 -26.13 4.51 -10.55
C ALA A 293 -26.05 3.18 -11.30
N SER A 294 -26.66 3.10 -12.49
CA SER A 294 -26.66 1.89 -13.33
C SER A 294 -25.25 1.46 -13.73
N ARG A 295 -24.42 2.42 -14.15
CA ARG A 295 -23.02 2.19 -14.49
C ARG A 295 -22.23 1.66 -13.29
N THR A 296 -22.43 2.24 -12.10
CA THR A 296 -21.76 1.80 -10.87
C THR A 296 -22.13 0.36 -10.52
N ILE A 297 -23.41 0.01 -10.58
CA ILE A 297 -23.89 -1.36 -10.28
C ILE A 297 -23.33 -2.36 -11.30
N MET A 298 -23.46 -2.07 -12.60
CA MET A 298 -23.03 -2.97 -13.68
C MET A 298 -21.52 -3.21 -13.68
N LEU A 299 -20.72 -2.15 -13.54
CA LEU A 299 -19.26 -2.27 -13.47
C LEU A 299 -18.79 -2.92 -12.17
N GLY A 300 -19.51 -2.69 -11.06
CA GLY A 300 -19.24 -3.36 -9.78
C GLY A 300 -19.49 -4.87 -9.83
N LEU A 301 -20.52 -5.30 -10.57
CA LEU A 301 -20.85 -6.71 -10.79
C LEU A 301 -19.93 -7.40 -11.80
N ASN A 302 -19.41 -6.65 -12.78
CA ASN A 302 -18.47 -7.16 -13.78
C ASN A 302 -17.27 -6.22 -13.99
N ARG A 303 -16.19 -6.47 -13.26
CA ARG A 303 -14.97 -5.66 -13.29
C ARG A 303 -14.25 -5.67 -14.64
N GLU A 304 -14.43 -6.69 -15.47
CA GLU A 304 -13.78 -6.71 -16.79
C GLU A 304 -14.30 -5.61 -17.71
N TRP A 305 -15.52 -5.14 -17.47
CA TRP A 305 -16.14 -4.07 -18.25
C TRP A 305 -15.49 -2.70 -18.00
N ILE A 306 -14.77 -2.53 -16.90
CA ILE A 306 -14.03 -1.30 -16.59
C ILE A 306 -13.02 -0.98 -17.72
N LYS A 307 -12.41 -2.01 -18.32
CA LYS A 307 -11.43 -1.88 -19.41
C LYS A 307 -12.07 -1.80 -20.80
N LYS A 308 -13.39 -1.97 -20.90
CA LYS A 308 -14.15 -2.04 -22.16
C LYS A 308 -15.25 -0.97 -22.21
N GLN A 309 -15.08 0.14 -21.50
CA GLN A 309 -16.07 1.22 -21.53
C GLN A 309 -16.24 1.78 -22.95
N GLY A 310 -17.47 2.12 -23.32
CA GLY A 310 -17.82 2.49 -24.69
C GLY A 310 -18.08 1.31 -25.64
N ASP A 311 -17.80 0.07 -25.24
CA ASP A 311 -18.22 -1.12 -25.97
C ASP A 311 -19.75 -1.29 -25.88
N PHE A 312 -20.37 -1.66 -26.99
CA PHE A 312 -21.81 -1.84 -27.10
C PHE A 312 -22.35 -2.83 -26.05
N PHE A 313 -21.63 -3.93 -25.80
CA PHE A 313 -22.03 -4.95 -24.83
C PHE A 313 -21.92 -4.51 -23.37
N VAL A 314 -21.24 -3.40 -23.10
CA VAL A 314 -21.17 -2.77 -21.77
C VAL A 314 -22.25 -1.70 -21.64
N GLU A 315 -22.38 -0.84 -22.64
CA GLU A 315 -23.34 0.28 -22.62
C GLU A 315 -24.80 -0.19 -22.74
N SER A 316 -25.08 -1.29 -23.45
CA SER A 316 -26.45 -1.80 -23.61
C SER A 316 -27.09 -2.24 -22.28
N PRO A 317 -26.48 -3.12 -21.46
CA PRO A 317 -26.96 -3.45 -20.11
C PRO A 317 -27.15 -2.22 -19.20
N ILE A 318 -26.22 -1.25 -19.27
CA ILE A 318 -26.30 -0.01 -18.49
C ILE A 318 -27.53 0.80 -18.89
N ASN A 319 -27.74 1.03 -20.18
CA ASN A 319 -28.90 1.78 -20.69
C ASN A 319 -30.23 1.10 -20.35
N PHE A 320 -30.27 -0.22 -20.40
CA PHE A 320 -31.45 -0.98 -20.01
C PHE A 320 -31.78 -0.79 -18.53
N LEU A 321 -30.78 -0.92 -17.65
CA LEU A 321 -30.95 -0.69 -16.22
C LEU A 321 -31.34 0.76 -15.91
N THR A 322 -30.72 1.74 -16.59
CA THR A 322 -31.06 3.16 -16.46
C THR A 322 -32.53 3.41 -16.73
N ALA A 323 -33.08 2.81 -17.80
CA ALA A 323 -34.48 2.96 -18.15
C ALA A 323 -35.41 2.43 -17.04
N ILE A 324 -35.08 1.28 -16.45
CA ILE A 324 -35.88 0.67 -15.38
C ILE A 324 -35.82 1.50 -14.10
N ILE A 325 -34.63 1.95 -13.68
CA ILE A 325 -34.46 2.82 -12.51
C ILE A 325 -35.25 4.12 -12.70
N TRP A 326 -35.11 4.76 -13.86
CA TRP A 326 -35.79 6.03 -14.14
C TRP A 326 -37.31 5.89 -14.23
N TYR A 327 -37.80 4.78 -14.80
CA TYR A 327 -39.22 4.46 -14.78
C TYR A 327 -39.75 4.40 -13.34
N LEU A 328 -39.11 3.62 -12.47
CA LEU A 328 -39.51 3.49 -11.07
C LEU A 328 -39.37 4.80 -10.29
N ARG A 329 -38.41 5.66 -10.64
CA ARG A 329 -38.29 7.01 -10.05
C ARG A 329 -39.50 7.88 -10.38
N LYS A 330 -40.04 7.78 -11.60
CA LYS A 330 -41.16 8.60 -12.09
C LYS A 330 -42.51 8.03 -11.69
N TYR A 331 -42.60 6.70 -11.58
CA TYR A 331 -43.80 6.01 -11.14
C TYR A 331 -44.21 6.45 -9.73
N GLN A 332 -45.39 7.07 -9.62
CA GLN A 332 -45.97 7.55 -8.35
C GLN A 332 -44.96 8.29 -7.46
N ASP A 333 -44.19 9.21 -8.05
CA ASP A 333 -43.12 9.97 -7.39
C ASP A 333 -42.08 9.11 -6.64
N GLY A 334 -41.71 7.97 -7.23
CA GLY A 334 -40.59 7.16 -6.75
C GLY A 334 -40.96 6.15 -5.67
N LYS A 335 -42.26 5.88 -5.47
CA LYS A 335 -42.78 4.95 -4.45
C LYS A 335 -42.03 3.61 -4.37
N TYR A 336 -41.65 3.07 -5.53
CA TYR A 336 -40.98 1.77 -5.66
C TYR A 336 -39.55 1.89 -6.20
N CYS A 337 -38.94 3.07 -6.12
CA CYS A 337 -37.59 3.27 -6.63
C CYS A 337 -36.55 2.78 -5.62
N THR A 338 -36.31 1.48 -5.62
CA THR A 338 -35.29 0.80 -4.80
C THR A 338 -34.60 -0.26 -5.66
N LEU A 339 -33.37 -0.66 -5.30
CA LEU A 339 -32.66 -1.69 -6.06
C LEU A 339 -33.43 -3.04 -6.09
N PRO A 340 -34.04 -3.51 -4.99
CA PRO A 340 -34.88 -4.71 -5.01
C PRO A 340 -36.02 -4.66 -6.02
N HIS A 341 -36.77 -3.56 -6.07
CA HIS A 341 -37.87 -3.38 -7.01
C HIS A 341 -37.39 -3.33 -8.47
N VAL A 342 -36.23 -2.73 -8.72
CA VAL A 342 -35.57 -2.73 -10.03
C VAL A 342 -35.25 -4.16 -10.47
N ILE A 343 -34.71 -4.98 -9.57
CA ILE A 343 -34.36 -6.38 -9.85
C ILE A 343 -35.61 -7.21 -10.17
N GLU A 344 -36.69 -7.06 -9.41
CA GLU A 344 -37.94 -7.78 -9.65
C GLU A 344 -38.64 -7.31 -10.94
N LEU A 345 -38.71 -5.99 -11.18
CA LEU A 345 -39.30 -5.43 -12.41
C LEU A 345 -38.57 -5.94 -13.66
N MET A 346 -37.24 -5.98 -13.62
CA MET A 346 -36.42 -6.43 -14.74
C MET A 346 -36.60 -7.92 -15.07
N GLN A 347 -36.99 -8.75 -14.10
CA GLN A 347 -37.18 -10.19 -14.29
C GLN A 347 -38.51 -10.54 -14.98
N ALA A 348 -39.41 -9.57 -15.14
CA ALA A 348 -40.66 -9.77 -15.84
C ALA A 348 -40.46 -10.18 -17.32
N ASP A 349 -41.50 -10.82 -17.86
CA ASP A 349 -41.61 -11.13 -19.27
C ASP A 349 -41.66 -9.87 -20.14
N TYR A 350 -41.04 -9.95 -21.34
CA TYR A 350 -40.76 -8.78 -22.18
C TYR A 350 -42.01 -8.04 -22.63
N ASP A 351 -43.12 -8.74 -22.90
CA ASP A 351 -44.39 -8.12 -23.28
C ASP A 351 -44.86 -7.14 -22.20
N ARG A 352 -44.99 -7.64 -20.96
CA ARG A 352 -45.42 -6.82 -19.82
C ARG A 352 -44.42 -5.70 -19.54
N LEU A 353 -43.13 -6.03 -19.53
CA LEU A 353 -42.07 -5.07 -19.21
C LEU A 353 -42.05 -3.90 -20.19
N PHE A 354 -42.03 -4.16 -21.50
CA PHE A 354 -41.97 -3.09 -22.50
C PHE A 354 -43.26 -2.28 -22.56
N SER A 355 -44.43 -2.89 -22.40
CA SER A 355 -45.71 -2.17 -22.30
C SER A 355 -45.73 -1.17 -21.15
N VAL A 356 -45.14 -1.54 -20.00
CA VAL A 356 -45.02 -0.65 -18.85
C VAL A 356 -43.98 0.44 -19.08
N LEU A 357 -42.78 0.10 -19.56
CA LEU A 357 -41.70 1.07 -19.79
C LEU A 357 -42.07 2.13 -20.84
N LEU A 358 -42.81 1.77 -21.88
CA LEU A 358 -43.27 2.70 -22.93
C LEU A 358 -44.20 3.81 -22.42
N LYS A 359 -44.83 3.63 -21.25
CA LYS A 359 -45.64 4.68 -20.63
C LYS A 359 -44.83 5.87 -20.15
N GLN A 360 -43.49 5.75 -20.04
CA GLN A 360 -42.62 6.85 -19.65
C GLN A 360 -41.84 7.42 -20.85
N PRO A 361 -42.22 8.59 -21.39
CA PRO A 361 -41.62 9.12 -22.63
C PRO A 361 -40.11 9.39 -22.51
N GLU A 362 -39.63 9.79 -21.33
CA GLU A 362 -38.23 10.17 -21.10
C GLU A 362 -37.23 9.01 -21.33
N ILE A 363 -37.66 7.75 -21.22
CA ILE A 363 -36.79 6.57 -21.43
C ILE A 363 -36.91 5.96 -22.82
N THR A 364 -37.81 6.46 -23.66
CA THR A 364 -38.09 5.93 -25.01
C THR A 364 -36.81 5.77 -25.83
N ALA A 365 -35.92 6.75 -25.78
CA ALA A 365 -34.65 6.71 -26.50
C ALA A 365 -33.72 5.57 -26.04
N LEU A 366 -33.74 5.23 -24.74
CA LEU A 366 -32.94 4.15 -24.18
C LEU A 366 -33.53 2.77 -24.50
N ILE A 367 -34.87 2.63 -24.49
CA ILE A 367 -35.55 1.33 -24.64
C ILE A 367 -35.84 0.96 -26.11
N ASN A 368 -35.92 1.93 -27.03
CA ASN A 368 -36.26 1.70 -28.44
C ASN A 368 -35.41 0.62 -29.15
N PRO A 369 -34.08 0.55 -28.94
CA PRO A 369 -33.28 -0.52 -29.55
C PRO A 369 -33.74 -1.93 -29.13
N PHE A 370 -34.12 -2.09 -27.87
CA PHE A 370 -34.59 -3.36 -27.30
C PHE A 370 -35.98 -3.72 -27.83
N ILE A 371 -36.89 -2.74 -27.90
CA ILE A 371 -38.24 -2.91 -28.43
C ILE A 371 -38.19 -3.23 -29.93
N SER A 372 -37.33 -2.57 -30.69
CA SER A 372 -37.13 -2.86 -32.11
C SER A 372 -36.64 -4.30 -32.31
N ALA A 373 -35.66 -4.75 -31.53
CA ALA A 373 -35.21 -6.15 -31.57
C ALA A 373 -36.35 -7.12 -31.22
N TYR A 374 -37.18 -6.78 -30.23
CA TYR A 374 -38.34 -7.58 -29.83
C TYR A 374 -39.39 -7.70 -30.95
N ASN A 375 -39.83 -6.57 -31.50
CA ASN A 375 -40.86 -6.50 -32.55
C ASN A 375 -40.41 -7.18 -33.86
N ASN A 376 -39.11 -7.11 -34.18
CA ASN A 376 -38.53 -7.79 -35.34
C ASN A 376 -38.30 -9.30 -35.12
N ASN A 377 -38.81 -9.88 -34.03
CA ASN A 377 -38.61 -11.27 -33.63
C ASN A 377 -37.12 -11.68 -33.49
N ALA A 378 -36.23 -10.72 -33.24
CA ALA A 378 -34.81 -10.95 -33.04
C ALA A 378 -34.49 -11.32 -31.58
N LYS A 379 -35.19 -12.34 -31.05
CA LYS A 379 -35.10 -12.74 -29.63
C LYS A 379 -33.66 -13.03 -29.16
N ALA A 380 -32.86 -13.69 -30.00
CA ALA A 380 -31.46 -13.99 -29.67
C ALA A 380 -30.61 -12.72 -29.48
N GLN A 381 -30.86 -11.67 -30.27
CA GLN A 381 -30.16 -10.39 -30.15
C GLN A 381 -30.60 -9.64 -28.90
N LEU A 382 -31.90 -9.62 -28.60
CA LEU A 382 -32.45 -9.02 -27.39
C LEU A 382 -31.90 -9.69 -26.13
N GLU A 383 -31.91 -11.03 -26.10
CA GLU A 383 -31.31 -11.80 -25.01
C GLU A 383 -29.82 -11.49 -24.87
N GLY A 384 -29.06 -11.41 -25.96
CA GLY A 384 -27.65 -11.02 -25.91
C GLY A 384 -27.40 -9.64 -25.29
N GLN A 385 -28.33 -8.70 -25.48
CA GLN A 385 -28.24 -7.34 -24.92
C GLN A 385 -28.66 -7.25 -23.44
N VAL A 386 -29.67 -8.01 -23.04
CA VAL A 386 -30.29 -7.91 -21.71
C VAL A 386 -29.76 -8.96 -20.72
N ALA A 387 -29.32 -10.13 -21.20
CA ALA A 387 -28.93 -11.25 -20.36
C ALA A 387 -27.82 -10.88 -19.37
N SER A 388 -26.85 -10.08 -19.79
CA SER A 388 -25.76 -9.64 -18.91
C SER A 388 -26.27 -8.83 -17.71
N ALA A 389 -27.26 -7.94 -17.91
CA ALA A 389 -27.92 -7.22 -16.82
C ALA A 389 -28.71 -8.16 -15.92
N LYS A 390 -29.55 -9.03 -16.51
CA LYS A 390 -30.38 -10.00 -15.78
C LYS A 390 -29.55 -10.94 -14.91
N ILE A 391 -28.53 -11.57 -15.49
CA ILE A 391 -27.65 -12.51 -14.77
C ILE A 391 -26.85 -11.79 -13.68
N GLY A 392 -26.34 -10.58 -13.97
CA GLY A 392 -25.59 -9.79 -12.99
C GLY A 392 -26.45 -9.44 -11.77
N LEU A 393 -27.62 -8.86 -12.00
CA LEU A 393 -28.53 -8.41 -10.94
C LEU A 393 -29.22 -9.56 -10.20
N ALA A 394 -29.44 -10.71 -10.83
CA ALA A 394 -29.98 -11.89 -10.17
C ALA A 394 -29.08 -12.34 -8.99
N ARG A 395 -27.77 -12.07 -9.04
CA ARG A 395 -26.86 -12.35 -7.91
C ARG A 395 -27.13 -11.50 -6.67
N LEU A 396 -27.82 -10.36 -6.84
CA LEU A 396 -28.21 -9.46 -5.76
C LEU A 396 -29.62 -9.77 -5.21
N ALA A 397 -30.36 -10.68 -5.84
CA ALA A 397 -31.73 -11.05 -5.46
C ALA A 397 -31.77 -11.96 -4.22
N SER A 398 -31.40 -11.42 -3.06
CA SER A 398 -31.42 -12.14 -1.78
C SER A 398 -32.31 -11.44 -0.75
N PRO A 399 -32.99 -12.19 0.14
CA PRO A 399 -33.84 -11.62 1.18
C PRO A 399 -33.12 -10.60 2.07
N GLN A 400 -31.88 -10.88 2.46
CA GLN A 400 -31.09 -10.00 3.32
C GLN A 400 -30.79 -8.66 2.65
N LEU A 401 -30.37 -8.67 1.38
CA LEU A 401 -30.15 -7.45 0.60
C LEU A 401 -31.46 -6.68 0.41
N TYR A 402 -32.56 -7.38 0.15
CA TYR A 402 -33.85 -6.75 -0.06
C TYR A 402 -34.31 -6.00 1.18
N TYR A 403 -34.13 -6.61 2.36
CA TYR A 403 -34.44 -5.96 3.63
C TYR A 403 -33.64 -4.66 3.83
N VAL A 404 -32.31 -4.70 3.68
CA VAL A 404 -31.45 -3.54 3.94
C VAL A 404 -31.66 -2.41 2.91
N LEU A 405 -31.85 -2.76 1.63
CA LEU A 405 -31.88 -1.79 0.51
C LEU A 405 -33.26 -1.17 0.26
N SER A 406 -34.31 -1.65 0.91
CA SER A 406 -35.69 -1.16 0.73
C SER A 406 -36.13 -0.18 1.82
N GLY A 407 -35.40 -0.07 2.93
CA GLY A 407 -35.72 0.86 4.02
C GLY A 407 -34.95 2.18 3.93
N ASN A 408 -35.34 3.16 4.74
CA ASN A 408 -34.79 4.52 4.73
C ASN A 408 -34.67 5.06 6.18
N ASP A 409 -33.85 4.41 7.00
CA ASP A 409 -33.67 4.78 8.40
C ASP A 409 -32.83 6.07 8.55
N PHE A 410 -32.00 6.37 7.55
CA PHE A 410 -31.16 7.57 7.50
C PHE A 410 -30.77 7.96 6.07
N SER A 411 -30.33 9.19 5.88
CA SER A 411 -29.79 9.73 4.63
C SER A 411 -28.26 9.64 4.54
N LEU A 412 -27.73 9.48 3.33
CA LEU A 412 -26.29 9.35 3.06
C LEU A 412 -25.51 10.67 3.11
N ASP A 413 -26.12 11.78 3.54
CA ASP A 413 -25.51 13.10 3.68
C ASP A 413 -24.64 13.19 4.96
N VAL A 414 -23.56 12.40 4.97
CA VAL A 414 -22.64 12.21 6.12
C VAL A 414 -22.25 13.51 6.81
N ASN A 415 -22.01 14.57 6.03
CA ASN A 415 -21.43 15.82 6.49
C ASN A 415 -22.43 16.98 6.63
N ASN A 416 -23.72 16.69 6.74
CA ASN A 416 -24.74 17.69 7.03
C ASN A 416 -24.47 18.37 8.39
N PRO A 417 -24.26 19.70 8.47
CA PRO A 417 -23.97 20.39 9.73
C PRO A 417 -25.09 20.30 10.79
N ASN A 418 -26.33 20.13 10.34
CA ASN A 418 -27.51 20.07 11.21
C ASN A 418 -27.79 18.65 11.71
N GLU A 419 -27.27 17.64 11.00
CA GLU A 419 -27.45 16.24 11.35
C GLU A 419 -26.21 15.43 10.88
N PRO A 420 -25.03 15.66 11.49
CA PRO A 420 -23.81 15.00 11.08
C PRO A 420 -23.87 13.51 11.41
N LYS A 421 -23.16 12.70 10.63
CA LYS A 421 -23.22 11.24 10.75
C LYS A 421 -21.82 10.64 10.76
N ILE A 422 -21.70 9.51 11.44
CA ILE A 422 -20.62 8.54 11.28
C ILE A 422 -21.27 7.29 10.71
N ILE A 423 -20.94 6.95 9.46
CA ILE A 423 -21.54 5.83 8.73
C ILE A 423 -20.45 4.77 8.51
N CYS A 424 -20.64 3.58 9.04
CA CYS A 424 -19.74 2.44 8.85
C CYS A 424 -20.37 1.44 7.87
N LEU A 425 -19.69 1.15 6.76
CA LEU A 425 -20.07 0.12 5.80
C LEU A 425 -19.22 -1.12 6.07
N GLY A 426 -19.86 -2.16 6.58
CA GLY A 426 -19.22 -3.45 6.76
C GLY A 426 -19.22 -4.25 5.45
N ASN A 427 -18.11 -4.91 5.16
CA ASN A 427 -18.03 -5.91 4.11
C ASN A 427 -17.70 -7.29 4.67
N ASN A 428 -17.94 -8.31 3.86
CA ASN A 428 -17.56 -9.68 4.14
C ASN A 428 -16.57 -10.18 3.07
N PRO A 429 -15.32 -10.50 3.44
CA PRO A 429 -14.31 -11.02 2.52
C PRO A 429 -14.73 -12.29 1.75
N GLN A 430 -15.71 -13.05 2.25
CA GLN A 430 -16.23 -14.25 1.59
C GLN A 430 -17.28 -13.94 0.51
N LYS A 431 -17.87 -12.73 0.49
CA LYS A 431 -18.99 -12.35 -0.38
C LYS A 431 -18.70 -11.11 -1.25
N LEU A 432 -17.41 -10.85 -1.53
CA LEU A 432 -16.95 -9.62 -2.18
C LEU A 432 -17.59 -9.31 -3.54
N GLN A 433 -17.81 -10.33 -4.37
CA GLN A 433 -18.42 -10.11 -5.70
C GLN A 433 -19.87 -9.61 -5.60
N ILE A 434 -20.62 -10.05 -4.59
CA ILE A 434 -22.03 -9.69 -4.40
C ILE A 434 -22.11 -8.32 -3.73
N TYR A 435 -21.45 -8.17 -2.57
CA TYR A 435 -21.55 -6.93 -1.79
C TYR A 435 -20.77 -5.77 -2.42
N GLY A 436 -19.68 -6.05 -3.15
CA GLY A 436 -18.87 -5.02 -3.78
C GLY A 436 -19.69 -4.07 -4.66
N ALA A 437 -20.64 -4.57 -5.45
CA ALA A 437 -21.49 -3.74 -6.32
C ALA A 437 -22.45 -2.82 -5.53
N VAL A 438 -23.08 -3.35 -4.48
CA VAL A 438 -24.03 -2.61 -3.64
C VAL A 438 -23.31 -1.57 -2.78
N LEU A 439 -22.18 -1.94 -2.18
CA LEU A 439 -21.34 -1.02 -1.39
C LEU A 439 -20.78 0.10 -2.27
N SER A 440 -20.38 -0.23 -3.49
CA SER A 440 -19.96 0.75 -4.50
C SER A 440 -21.04 1.78 -4.82
N LEU A 441 -22.30 1.35 -4.89
CA LEU A 441 -23.43 2.25 -5.10
C LEU A 441 -23.60 3.23 -3.91
N TYR A 442 -23.57 2.74 -2.67
CA TYR A 442 -23.60 3.62 -1.49
C TYR A 442 -22.48 4.66 -1.51
N ILE A 443 -21.26 4.23 -1.85
CA ILE A 443 -20.09 5.09 -1.89
C ILE A 443 -20.22 6.16 -2.97
N SER A 444 -20.62 5.78 -4.18
CA SER A 444 -20.87 6.72 -5.29
C SER A 444 -21.90 7.79 -4.90
N ARG A 445 -23.01 7.39 -4.27
CA ARG A 445 -24.05 8.33 -3.84
C ARG A 445 -23.58 9.23 -2.71
N MET A 446 -22.93 8.67 -1.68
CA MET A 446 -22.37 9.44 -0.57
C MET A 446 -21.37 10.49 -1.06
N ILE A 447 -20.49 10.14 -2.00
CA ILE A 447 -19.50 11.06 -2.57
C ILE A 447 -20.17 12.29 -3.19
N LYS A 448 -21.26 12.10 -3.94
CA LYS A 448 -22.02 13.20 -4.55
C LYS A 448 -22.64 14.12 -3.49
N LEU A 449 -23.06 13.57 -2.35
CA LEU A 449 -23.66 14.33 -1.25
C LEU A 449 -22.62 15.10 -0.43
N VAL A 450 -21.47 14.49 -0.13
CA VAL A 450 -20.44 15.14 0.69
C VAL A 450 -19.67 16.23 -0.05
N ASN A 451 -19.61 16.14 -1.38
CA ASN A 451 -18.87 17.09 -2.21
C ASN A 451 -19.66 18.39 -2.51
N ARG A 452 -20.22 19.00 -1.46
CA ARG A 452 -21.01 20.24 -1.52
C ARG A 452 -20.39 21.32 -0.64
N LYS A 453 -20.57 22.58 -1.03
CA LYS A 453 -20.08 23.74 -0.27
C LYS A 453 -20.87 23.91 1.04
N GLY A 454 -20.20 24.48 2.05
CA GLY A 454 -20.83 24.83 3.33
C GLY A 454 -21.18 23.65 4.24
N GLN A 455 -20.73 22.45 3.89
CA GLN A 455 -20.92 21.25 4.72
C GLN A 455 -19.86 21.14 5.82
N LEU A 456 -20.08 20.22 6.77
CA LEU A 456 -19.10 19.89 7.80
C LEU A 456 -17.86 19.24 7.18
N LYS A 457 -16.69 19.41 7.81
CA LYS A 457 -15.50 18.64 7.44
C LYS A 457 -15.76 17.14 7.63
N SER A 458 -15.28 16.34 6.69
CA SER A 458 -15.59 14.91 6.62
C SER A 458 -14.37 14.07 6.33
N SER A 459 -14.36 12.85 6.87
CA SER A 459 -13.30 11.86 6.69
C SER A 459 -13.87 10.65 5.96
N LEU A 460 -13.37 10.38 4.76
CA LEU A 460 -13.73 9.19 3.97
C LEU A 460 -12.57 8.20 4.08
N ILE A 461 -12.81 7.05 4.69
CA ILE A 461 -11.77 6.04 4.95
C ILE A 461 -12.16 4.75 4.26
N PHE A 462 -11.26 4.22 3.43
CA PHE A 462 -11.44 2.96 2.71
C PHE A 462 -10.29 2.00 3.06
N ASP A 463 -10.52 1.04 3.97
CA ASP A 463 -9.49 0.13 4.51
C ASP A 463 -8.90 -0.83 3.45
N GLU A 464 -9.71 -1.24 2.47
CA GLU A 464 -9.27 -2.07 1.35
C GLU A 464 -9.89 -1.55 0.05
N PHE A 465 -9.39 -0.40 -0.41
CA PHE A 465 -9.95 0.34 -1.53
C PHE A 465 -10.15 -0.49 -2.83
N PRO A 466 -9.23 -1.37 -3.26
CA PRO A 466 -9.40 -2.14 -4.51
C PRO A 466 -10.58 -3.13 -4.51
N THR A 467 -11.21 -3.38 -3.35
CA THR A 467 -12.35 -4.30 -3.23
C THR A 467 -13.70 -3.69 -3.59
N ILE A 468 -13.75 -2.37 -3.76
CA ILE A 468 -14.91 -1.62 -4.23
C ILE A 468 -14.57 -0.94 -5.57
N PHE A 469 -15.58 -0.51 -6.33
CA PHE A 469 -15.37 0.23 -7.56
C PHE A 469 -16.33 1.41 -7.65
N PHE A 470 -15.82 2.61 -7.90
CA PHE A 470 -16.68 3.72 -8.27
C PHE A 470 -15.98 4.64 -9.25
N ASN A 471 -16.76 5.26 -10.12
CA ASN A 471 -16.27 6.16 -11.15
C ASN A 471 -15.87 7.53 -10.58
N ASN A 472 -14.99 8.24 -11.29
CA ASN A 472 -14.65 9.64 -11.04
C ASN A 472 -13.96 9.92 -9.68
N MET A 473 -13.16 8.98 -9.18
CA MET A 473 -12.34 9.18 -7.96
C MET A 473 -11.37 10.36 -8.10
N ASP A 474 -10.81 10.57 -9.28
CA ASP A 474 -9.96 11.70 -9.64
C ASP A 474 -10.64 13.05 -9.34
N SER A 475 -11.91 13.17 -9.75
CA SER A 475 -12.73 14.36 -9.46
C SER A 475 -12.98 14.53 -7.96
N LEU A 476 -13.27 13.44 -7.24
CA LEU A 476 -13.43 13.48 -5.78
C LEU A 476 -12.17 14.04 -5.13
N ILE A 477 -10.99 13.47 -5.38
CA ILE A 477 -9.75 13.91 -4.71
C ILE A 477 -9.39 15.35 -5.12
N ALA A 478 -9.62 15.73 -6.38
CA ALA A 478 -9.36 17.07 -6.87
C ALA A 478 -10.26 18.14 -6.23
N THR A 479 -11.55 17.85 -6.06
CA THR A 479 -12.55 18.82 -5.55
C THR A 479 -12.73 18.77 -4.03
N ALA A 480 -12.39 17.64 -3.40
CA ALA A 480 -12.42 17.38 -1.96
C ALA A 480 -11.75 18.47 -1.12
N ARG A 481 -10.66 19.06 -1.65
CA ARG A 481 -9.93 20.13 -0.96
C ARG A 481 -10.78 21.36 -0.67
N SER A 482 -11.61 21.78 -1.62
CA SER A 482 -12.46 22.97 -1.44
C SER A 482 -13.66 22.72 -0.52
N ASN A 483 -14.09 21.45 -0.43
CA ASN A 483 -15.24 21.02 0.36
C ASN A 483 -14.85 20.36 1.71
N LYS A 484 -13.57 20.44 2.10
CA LYS A 484 -13.04 19.89 3.37
C LYS A 484 -13.34 18.39 3.56
N VAL A 485 -13.17 17.63 2.48
CA VAL A 485 -13.31 16.16 2.46
C VAL A 485 -11.92 15.53 2.52
N ALA A 486 -11.62 14.80 3.58
CA ALA A 486 -10.33 14.12 3.77
C ALA A 486 -10.47 12.66 3.33
N THR A 487 -9.84 12.27 2.24
CA THR A 487 -9.94 10.92 1.67
C THR A 487 -8.70 10.09 2.01
N THR A 488 -8.91 8.95 2.67
CA THR A 488 -7.88 7.95 2.99
C THR A 488 -8.14 6.67 2.20
N LEU A 489 -7.20 6.28 1.34
CA LEU A 489 -7.26 5.09 0.50
C LEU A 489 -6.20 4.11 1.00
N ALA A 490 -6.61 2.98 1.55
CA ALA A 490 -5.69 1.91 1.89
C ALA A 490 -5.68 0.84 0.79
N VAL A 491 -4.47 0.47 0.38
CA VAL A 491 -4.19 -0.50 -0.69
C VAL A 491 -3.13 -1.48 -0.20
N GLN A 492 -3.18 -2.73 -0.64
CA GLN A 492 -2.09 -3.67 -0.28
C GLN A 492 -0.85 -3.41 -1.13
N ASP A 493 -1.07 -3.23 -2.43
CA ASP A 493 -0.05 -3.05 -3.45
C ASP A 493 -0.65 -2.22 -4.61
N PHE A 494 0.11 -1.32 -5.25
CA PHE A 494 -0.37 -0.61 -6.44
C PHE A 494 -0.68 -1.56 -7.59
N SER A 495 -0.05 -2.74 -7.63
CA SER A 495 -0.35 -3.80 -8.61
C SER A 495 -1.80 -4.28 -8.51
N GLN A 496 -2.35 -4.36 -7.28
CA GLN A 496 -3.75 -4.73 -7.05
C GLN A 496 -4.68 -3.62 -7.56
N LEU A 497 -4.32 -2.36 -7.30
CA LEU A 497 -5.06 -1.21 -7.85
C LEU A 497 -5.06 -1.24 -9.39
N LYS A 498 -3.92 -1.49 -10.03
CA LYS A 498 -3.80 -1.61 -11.50
C LYS A 498 -4.63 -2.77 -12.06
N LYS A 499 -4.70 -3.88 -11.34
CA LYS A 499 -5.51 -5.05 -11.74
C LYS A 499 -6.99 -4.69 -11.81
N ASP A 500 -7.51 -4.07 -10.74
CA ASP A 500 -8.94 -3.85 -10.52
C ASP A 500 -9.48 -2.57 -11.20
N TYR A 501 -8.69 -1.49 -11.23
CA TYR A 501 -9.09 -0.20 -11.82
C TYR A 501 -8.51 0.04 -13.23
N GLY A 502 -7.55 -0.78 -13.67
CA GLY A 502 -6.77 -0.54 -14.89
C GLY A 502 -5.55 0.34 -14.62
N ALA A 503 -4.55 0.25 -15.50
CA ALA A 503 -3.27 0.93 -15.33
C ALA A 503 -3.42 2.46 -15.34
N GLU A 504 -4.15 3.01 -16.31
CA GLU A 504 -4.36 4.46 -16.46
C GLU A 504 -5.02 5.07 -15.22
N GLN A 505 -6.12 4.48 -14.75
CA GLN A 505 -6.84 5.00 -13.59
C GLN A 505 -6.03 4.86 -12.29
N ALA A 506 -5.27 3.77 -12.14
CA ALA A 506 -4.38 3.59 -10.99
C ALA A 506 -3.26 4.64 -10.95
N ASP A 507 -2.66 4.95 -12.11
CA ASP A 507 -1.62 5.98 -12.22
C ASP A 507 -2.20 7.38 -11.93
N VAL A 508 -3.44 7.67 -12.34
CA VAL A 508 -4.16 8.91 -11.97
C VAL A 508 -4.40 9.00 -10.46
N ILE A 509 -4.92 7.92 -9.84
CA ILE A 509 -5.19 7.91 -8.39
C ILE A 509 -3.90 8.11 -7.59
N THR A 510 -2.83 7.40 -7.95
CA THR A 510 -1.53 7.53 -7.26
C THR A 510 -0.86 8.89 -7.51
N GLY A 511 -1.07 9.51 -8.67
CA GLY A 511 -0.52 10.82 -9.01
C GLY A 511 -1.23 12.02 -8.38
N ILE A 512 -2.55 11.93 -8.13
CA ILE A 512 -3.32 13.04 -7.54
C ILE A 512 -3.13 13.11 -6.02
N VAL A 513 -2.92 11.97 -5.36
CA VAL A 513 -2.78 11.91 -3.90
C VAL A 513 -1.47 12.57 -3.46
N GLY A 514 -1.59 13.58 -2.60
CA GLY A 514 -0.45 14.36 -2.10
C GLY A 514 0.27 13.75 -0.91
N ASN A 515 -0.40 12.94 -0.09
CA ASN A 515 0.23 12.27 1.06
C ASN A 515 0.31 10.76 0.81
N VAL A 516 1.50 10.19 0.92
CA VAL A 516 1.73 8.76 0.75
C VAL A 516 2.44 8.22 1.97
N ILE A 517 1.94 7.12 2.52
CA ILE A 517 2.58 6.35 3.57
C ILE A 517 2.52 4.87 3.20
N SER A 518 3.65 4.19 3.27
CA SER A 518 3.78 2.78 2.90
C SER A 518 4.48 2.02 4.00
N GLY A 519 3.86 0.92 4.43
CA GLY A 519 4.57 -0.15 5.12
C GLY A 519 5.34 -1.01 4.10
N GLN A 520 5.60 -2.26 4.48
CA GLN A 520 6.27 -3.22 3.59
C GLN A 520 5.47 -3.44 2.29
N VAL A 521 6.12 -3.25 1.15
CA VAL A 521 5.60 -3.55 -0.20
C VAL A 521 6.72 -4.06 -1.08
N THR A 522 6.40 -4.86 -2.09
CA THR A 522 7.39 -5.54 -2.95
C THR A 522 7.21 -5.18 -4.42
N GLY A 523 8.13 -5.66 -5.27
CA GLY A 523 7.99 -5.58 -6.72
C GLY A 523 8.00 -4.14 -7.24
N ASP A 524 7.09 -3.85 -8.17
CA ASP A 524 7.07 -2.57 -8.87
C ASP A 524 6.60 -1.42 -7.98
N THR A 525 5.73 -1.66 -6.99
CA THR A 525 5.31 -0.64 -6.03
C THR A 525 6.50 -0.11 -5.22
N ALA A 526 7.39 -0.99 -4.75
CA ALA A 526 8.59 -0.59 -4.04
C ALA A 526 9.53 0.26 -4.91
N LYS A 527 9.64 -0.07 -6.22
CA LYS A 527 10.43 0.73 -7.17
C LYS A 527 9.81 2.10 -7.41
N THR A 528 8.51 2.16 -7.67
CA THR A 528 7.78 3.42 -7.86
C THR A 528 7.89 4.33 -6.64
N LEU A 529 7.79 3.78 -5.43
CA LEU A 529 8.00 4.54 -4.21
C LEU A 529 9.44 5.06 -4.09
N ALA A 530 10.45 4.20 -4.34
CA ALA A 530 11.85 4.61 -4.33
C ALA A 530 12.13 5.74 -5.33
N ASP A 531 11.58 5.65 -6.54
CA ASP A 531 11.67 6.70 -7.56
C ASP A 531 10.99 8.00 -7.10
N ASN A 532 9.80 7.91 -6.48
CA ASN A 532 9.07 9.06 -5.94
C ASN A 532 9.80 9.75 -4.79
N PHE A 533 10.54 9.00 -3.97
CA PHE A 533 11.38 9.57 -2.91
C PHE A 533 12.65 10.23 -3.49
N GLY A 534 13.10 9.80 -4.66
CA GLY A 534 14.26 10.38 -5.32
C GLY A 534 15.59 9.96 -4.70
N LYS A 535 16.64 10.73 -4.99
CA LYS A 535 18.03 10.39 -4.67
C LYS A 535 18.67 11.44 -3.76
N ILE A 536 19.50 10.98 -2.83
CA ILE A 536 20.32 11.81 -1.94
C ILE A 536 21.80 11.60 -2.25
N VAL A 537 22.62 12.59 -1.89
CA VAL A 537 24.07 12.47 -1.99
C VAL A 537 24.57 11.51 -0.92
N GLN A 538 25.27 10.46 -1.34
CA GLN A 538 25.86 9.46 -0.46
C GLN A 538 27.38 9.38 -0.64
N ASP A 539 28.09 9.17 0.46
CA ASP A 539 29.54 9.01 0.48
C ASP A 539 29.93 7.58 0.08
N LYS A 540 30.65 7.44 -1.02
CA LYS A 540 31.23 6.17 -1.46
C LYS A 540 32.74 6.16 -1.20
N ASN A 541 33.13 5.39 -0.19
CA ASN A 541 34.53 5.14 0.11
C ASN A 541 34.97 3.90 -0.69
N SER A 542 35.80 4.07 -1.72
CA SER A 542 36.46 2.94 -2.37
C SER A 542 37.88 2.78 -1.84
N LEU A 543 38.16 1.55 -1.39
CA LEU A 543 39.48 1.14 -0.94
C LEU A 543 40.09 0.26 -2.04
N THR A 544 41.07 0.78 -2.76
CA THR A 544 41.81 0.00 -3.75
C THR A 544 43.10 -0.50 -3.10
N ILE A 545 43.22 -1.83 -2.96
CA ILE A 545 44.39 -2.48 -2.39
C ILE A 545 45.27 -3.00 -3.53
N ASN A 546 46.42 -2.36 -3.75
CA ASN A 546 47.46 -2.87 -4.64
C ASN A 546 48.62 -3.46 -3.82
N SER A 547 49.42 -4.31 -4.45
CA SER A 547 50.54 -5.06 -3.83
C SER A 547 51.57 -4.19 -3.09
N GLY A 548 51.60 -2.88 -3.36
CA GLY A 548 52.50 -1.90 -2.73
C GLY A 548 51.85 -0.64 -2.16
N ASP A 549 50.55 -0.38 -2.39
CA ASP A 549 49.88 0.82 -1.87
C ASP A 549 48.38 0.59 -1.64
N THR A 550 47.82 1.28 -0.66
CA THR A 550 46.38 1.29 -0.39
C THR A 550 45.88 2.71 -0.63
N SER A 551 45.18 2.92 -1.74
CA SER A 551 44.58 4.20 -2.05
C SER A 551 43.15 4.24 -1.53
N PHE A 552 42.84 5.31 -0.79
CA PHE A 552 41.50 5.64 -0.34
C PHE A 552 40.98 6.72 -1.28
N SER A 553 39.94 6.40 -2.04
CA SER A 553 39.20 7.40 -2.81
C SER A 553 37.86 7.63 -2.14
N LYS A 554 37.59 8.88 -1.79
CA LYS A 554 36.28 9.32 -1.29
C LYS A 554 35.58 10.06 -2.42
N ALA A 555 34.51 9.47 -2.93
CA ALA A 555 33.67 10.07 -3.96
C ALA A 555 32.24 10.20 -3.43
N THR A 556 31.51 11.21 -3.90
CA THR A 556 30.08 11.36 -3.62
C THR A 556 29.29 10.92 -4.84
N GLN A 557 28.21 10.16 -4.64
CA GLN A 557 27.30 9.75 -5.71
C GLN A 557 25.85 10.01 -5.29
N LEU A 558 24.99 10.36 -6.26
CA LEU A 558 23.55 10.38 -6.04
C LEU A 558 23.00 8.95 -6.09
N ASP A 559 22.37 8.51 -5.00
CA ASP A 559 21.72 7.22 -4.90
C ASP A 559 20.37 7.34 -4.18
N TYR A 560 19.50 6.33 -4.30
CA TYR A 560 18.14 6.38 -3.76
C TYR A 560 18.12 6.70 -2.26
N ALA A 561 17.24 7.61 -1.86
CA ALA A 561 17.04 7.96 -0.46
C ALA A 561 16.55 6.76 0.36
N ILE A 562 15.63 6.00 -0.23
CA ILE A 562 15.10 4.76 0.33
C ILE A 562 15.05 3.73 -0.81
N PRO A 563 16.00 2.80 -0.88
CA PRO A 563 16.02 1.78 -1.92
C PRO A 563 14.81 0.83 -1.86
N ALA A 564 14.36 0.35 -3.03
CA ALA A 564 13.24 -0.58 -3.13
C ALA A 564 13.43 -1.87 -2.28
N SER A 565 14.66 -2.37 -2.18
CA SER A 565 15.00 -3.53 -1.32
C SER A 565 14.74 -3.25 0.16
N LYS A 566 14.96 -2.03 0.62
CA LYS A 566 14.70 -1.63 2.02
C LYS A 566 13.21 -1.46 2.28
N ILE A 567 12.47 -0.90 1.33
CA ILE A 567 11.00 -0.84 1.39
C ILE A 567 10.39 -2.26 1.47
N ALA A 568 10.93 -3.20 0.69
CA ALA A 568 10.52 -4.60 0.71
C ALA A 568 10.90 -5.35 2.00
N ALA A 569 11.83 -4.82 2.78
CA ALA A 569 12.32 -5.42 4.02
C ALA A 569 11.85 -4.69 5.29
N LEU A 570 10.94 -3.72 5.18
CA LEU A 570 10.39 -3.00 6.33
C LEU A 570 9.73 -3.95 7.32
N SER A 571 10.00 -3.72 8.60
CA SER A 571 9.32 -4.43 9.69
C SER A 571 7.90 -3.88 9.91
N SER A 572 7.04 -4.67 10.55
CA SER A 572 5.72 -4.17 10.97
C SER A 572 5.89 -2.98 11.93
N GLY A 573 5.24 -1.86 11.66
CA GLY A 573 5.41 -0.61 12.39
C GLY A 573 6.43 0.35 11.79
N GLU A 574 7.26 -0.09 10.84
CA GLU A 574 8.14 0.78 10.05
C GLU A 574 7.45 1.26 8.78
N PHE A 575 7.48 2.56 8.55
CA PHE A 575 6.82 3.19 7.43
C PHE A 575 7.75 4.17 6.71
N VAL A 576 7.58 4.22 5.40
CA VAL A 576 8.22 5.18 4.50
C VAL A 576 7.15 6.01 3.82
N GLY A 577 7.46 7.24 3.43
CA GLY A 577 6.47 8.05 2.76
C GLY A 577 6.86 9.50 2.57
N MET A 578 5.91 10.26 2.07
CA MET A 578 6.03 11.68 1.82
C MET A 578 4.73 12.39 2.17
N VAL A 579 4.83 13.48 2.92
CA VAL A 579 3.69 14.32 3.30
C VAL A 579 3.58 15.56 2.41
N ALA A 580 2.36 16.05 2.21
CA ALA A 580 2.10 17.32 1.55
C ALA A 580 1.86 18.44 2.56
N ASP A 581 2.32 19.64 2.20
CA ASP A 581 2.09 20.87 2.95
C ASP A 581 1.07 21.79 2.29
N ASN A 582 0.86 22.94 2.93
CA ASN A 582 0.10 24.07 2.41
C ASN A 582 0.99 25.34 2.44
N PRO A 583 0.63 26.39 1.68
CA PRO A 583 1.42 27.63 1.63
C PRO A 583 1.65 28.27 3.01
N GLU A 584 0.70 28.09 3.94
CA GLU A 584 0.69 28.70 5.28
C GLU A 584 1.57 27.94 6.29
N GLN A 585 1.74 26.62 6.13
CA GLN A 585 2.50 25.74 7.00
C GLN A 585 3.41 24.84 6.17
N LYS A 586 4.53 25.41 5.68
CA LYS A 586 5.50 24.67 4.84
C LYS A 586 6.26 23.62 5.65
N ILE A 587 6.45 22.45 5.05
CA ILE A 587 7.27 21.36 5.61
C ILE A 587 8.51 21.21 4.73
N ALA A 588 9.70 21.45 5.29
CA ALA A 588 10.95 21.30 4.56
C ALA A 588 11.32 19.81 4.39
N LEU A 589 11.13 19.02 5.44
CA LEU A 589 11.47 17.59 5.49
C LEU A 589 10.21 16.74 5.32
N LYS A 590 9.75 16.63 4.07
CA LYS A 590 8.49 15.93 3.72
C LYS A 590 8.61 14.41 3.72
N MET A 591 9.80 13.91 3.39
CA MET A 591 10.08 12.48 3.31
C MET A 591 10.37 11.92 4.70
N PHE A 592 9.90 10.70 4.95
CA PHE A 592 10.18 9.99 6.19
C PHE A 592 10.48 8.51 5.95
N HIS A 593 11.27 7.94 6.85
CA HIS A 593 11.53 6.51 7.01
C HIS A 593 11.69 6.25 8.50
N SER A 594 10.60 5.84 9.15
CA SER A 594 10.53 5.85 10.61
C SER A 594 9.59 4.78 11.14
N ALA A 595 9.83 4.35 12.38
CA ALA A 595 8.97 3.45 13.12
C ALA A 595 7.90 4.25 13.87
N ILE A 596 6.62 4.02 13.59
CA ILE A 596 5.51 4.67 14.30
C ILE A 596 5.43 4.11 15.72
N GLN A 597 5.33 5.01 16.71
CA GLN A 597 5.35 4.65 18.12
C GLN A 597 3.92 4.57 18.67
N ASN A 598 3.43 3.36 18.91
CA ASN A 598 2.17 3.11 19.59
C ASN A 598 2.41 2.68 21.04
N ASN A 599 1.63 3.21 21.98
CA ASN A 599 1.62 2.68 23.34
C ASN A 599 0.69 1.46 23.40
N HIS A 600 1.26 0.27 23.16
CA HIS A 600 0.51 -0.99 23.07
C HIS A 600 -0.32 -1.30 24.32
N GLU A 601 0.21 -1.03 25.52
CA GLU A 601 -0.51 -1.29 26.78
C GLU A 601 -1.74 -0.39 26.92
N VAL A 602 -1.60 0.89 26.58
CA VAL A 602 -2.72 1.85 26.63
C VAL A 602 -3.77 1.50 25.60
N LEU A 603 -3.36 1.15 24.37
CA LEU A 603 -4.30 0.79 23.31
C LEU A 603 -5.02 -0.53 23.62
N ALA A 604 -4.34 -1.51 24.21
CA ALA A 604 -4.94 -2.78 24.61
C ALA A 604 -5.94 -2.60 25.78
N LYS A 605 -5.61 -1.77 26.77
CA LYS A 605 -6.55 -1.41 27.84
C LYS A 605 -7.77 -0.67 27.28
N GLU A 606 -7.54 0.28 26.39
CA GLU A 606 -8.61 0.99 25.70
C GLU A 606 -9.51 0.03 24.90
N GLU A 607 -8.94 -0.91 24.15
CA GLU A 607 -9.69 -1.92 23.40
C GLU A 607 -10.48 -2.86 24.29
N ALA A 608 -9.94 -3.25 25.45
CA ALA A 608 -10.63 -4.08 26.42
C ALA A 608 -11.87 -3.38 27.01
N ASP A 609 -11.82 -2.05 27.15
CA ASP A 609 -12.92 -1.23 27.65
C ASP A 609 -13.93 -0.83 26.54
N PHE A 610 -13.71 -1.23 25.29
CA PHE A 610 -14.61 -0.89 24.20
C PHE A 610 -15.98 -1.54 24.36
N LYS A 611 -17.01 -0.69 24.24
CA LYS A 611 -18.39 -1.11 24.14
C LYS A 611 -18.66 -1.67 22.76
N SER A 612 -19.44 -2.74 22.68
CA SER A 612 -19.95 -3.25 21.42
C SER A 612 -20.90 -2.23 20.77
N ILE A 613 -20.97 -2.27 19.44
CA ILE A 613 -21.98 -1.51 18.69
C ILE A 613 -23.36 -2.05 19.11
N PRO A 614 -24.33 -1.18 19.44
CA PRO A 614 -25.63 -1.61 19.93
C PRO A 614 -26.47 -2.27 18.83
N ILE A 615 -27.36 -3.18 19.24
CA ILE A 615 -28.43 -3.71 18.37
C ILE A 615 -29.33 -2.54 17.95
N VAL A 616 -29.57 -2.43 16.64
CA VAL A 616 -30.43 -1.41 16.03
C VAL A 616 -31.90 -1.82 16.18
N SER A 617 -32.20 -3.05 15.74
CA SER A 617 -33.53 -3.65 15.87
C SER A 617 -33.39 -5.17 15.90
N TYR A 618 -34.37 -5.86 16.50
CA TYR A 618 -34.42 -7.32 16.42
C TYR A 618 -35.13 -7.71 15.13
N VAL A 619 -34.38 -8.24 14.18
CA VAL A 619 -34.87 -8.63 12.85
C VAL A 619 -35.04 -10.14 12.82
N SER A 620 -36.29 -10.60 12.77
CA SER A 620 -36.61 -12.02 12.63
C SER A 620 -36.45 -12.48 11.18
N GLU A 621 -36.18 -13.77 10.97
CA GLU A 621 -36.14 -14.36 9.63
C GLU A 621 -37.48 -14.23 8.89
N GLU A 622 -38.59 -14.31 9.61
CA GLU A 622 -39.94 -14.10 9.09
C GLU A 622 -40.07 -12.70 8.47
N THR A 623 -39.67 -11.65 9.19
CA THR A 623 -39.71 -10.26 8.70
C THR A 623 -38.90 -10.07 7.42
N VAL A 624 -37.76 -10.76 7.31
CA VAL A 624 -36.88 -10.70 6.11
C VAL A 624 -37.56 -11.37 4.93
N ILE A 625 -38.17 -12.53 5.14
CA ILE A 625 -38.92 -13.28 4.11
C ILE A 625 -40.18 -12.51 3.68
N GLU A 626 -40.92 -11.93 4.63
CA GLU A 626 -42.08 -11.08 4.37
C GLU A 626 -41.70 -9.88 3.52
N THR A 627 -40.61 -9.18 3.86
CA THR A 627 -40.12 -8.05 3.05
C THR A 627 -39.77 -8.49 1.63
N TYR A 628 -39.14 -9.67 1.49
CA TYR A 628 -38.80 -10.24 0.20
C TYR A 628 -40.05 -10.57 -0.65
N ALA A 629 -41.09 -11.14 -0.03
CA ALA A 629 -42.36 -11.43 -0.69
C ALA A 629 -43.14 -10.15 -1.05
N GLN A 630 -43.18 -9.19 -0.11
CA GLN A 630 -43.85 -7.90 -0.28
C GLN A 630 -43.36 -7.18 -1.54
N ILE A 631 -42.04 -7.10 -1.75
CA ILE A 631 -41.46 -6.40 -2.91
C ILE A 631 -41.90 -7.05 -4.23
N LYS A 632 -42.05 -8.38 -4.25
CA LYS A 632 -42.55 -9.10 -5.43
C LYS A 632 -44.03 -8.82 -5.69
N ASP A 633 -44.82 -8.81 -4.63
CA ASP A 633 -46.26 -8.49 -4.69
C ASP A 633 -46.48 -7.03 -5.12
N GLU A 634 -45.62 -6.10 -4.68
CA GLU A 634 -45.65 -4.68 -5.08
C GLU A 634 -45.39 -4.52 -6.58
N ILE A 635 -44.42 -5.24 -7.15
CA ILE A 635 -44.17 -5.24 -8.61
C ILE A 635 -45.31 -5.93 -9.37
N ALA A 636 -45.85 -7.05 -8.86
CA ALA A 636 -47.01 -7.69 -9.46
C ALA A 636 -48.24 -6.74 -9.49
N GLY A 637 -48.43 -5.99 -8.40
CA GLY A 637 -49.43 -4.94 -8.27
C GLY A 637 -49.22 -3.79 -9.26
N LEU A 638 -47.97 -3.33 -9.45
CA LEU A 638 -47.62 -2.32 -10.45
C LEU A 638 -48.03 -2.76 -11.86
N PHE A 639 -47.70 -3.99 -12.25
CA PHE A 639 -48.12 -4.50 -13.55
C PHE A 639 -49.65 -4.55 -13.68
N LYS A 640 -50.35 -4.98 -12.63
CA LYS A 640 -51.81 -5.04 -12.64
C LYS A 640 -52.42 -3.64 -12.80
N SER A 641 -51.89 -2.62 -12.14
CA SER A 641 -52.39 -1.25 -12.27
C SER A 641 -52.12 -0.68 -13.66
N GLU A 642 -50.89 -0.84 -14.17
CA GLU A 642 -50.48 -0.22 -15.42
C GLU A 642 -51.06 -0.91 -16.65
N LEU A 643 -51.22 -2.24 -16.62
CA LEU A 643 -51.78 -2.97 -17.76
C LEU A 643 -53.32 -2.96 -17.78
N ALA A 644 -53.98 -2.70 -16.64
CA ALA A 644 -55.45 -2.58 -16.61
C ALA A 644 -55.99 -1.43 -17.48
N ASP A 645 -55.17 -0.41 -17.75
CA ASP A 645 -55.54 0.68 -18.67
C ASP A 645 -55.49 0.23 -20.14
N LEU A 646 -54.63 -0.74 -20.49
CA LEU A 646 -54.54 -1.28 -21.85
C LEU A 646 -55.71 -2.20 -22.16
N ASP A 647 -56.10 -3.06 -21.21
CA ASP A 647 -57.26 -3.95 -21.36
C ASP A 647 -58.58 -3.16 -21.53
N LYS A 648 -58.71 -1.99 -20.88
CA LYS A 648 -59.87 -1.10 -21.05
C LYS A 648 -59.93 -0.37 -22.40
N VAL A 649 -58.78 -0.06 -23.00
CA VAL A 649 -58.69 0.58 -24.32
C VAL A 649 -58.97 -0.43 -25.44
N ASP A 650 -58.54 -1.69 -25.28
CA ASP A 650 -58.89 -2.78 -26.18
C ASP A 650 -60.38 -3.13 -26.11
N ASP A 651 -61.00 -3.11 -24.92
CA ASP A 651 -62.46 -3.31 -24.77
C ASP A 651 -63.28 -2.13 -25.31
N ALA A 652 -62.82 -0.88 -25.13
CA ALA A 652 -63.49 0.31 -25.67
C ALA A 652 -63.38 0.38 -27.21
N SER A 653 -62.23 0.03 -27.79
CA SER A 653 -62.04 -0.05 -29.24
C SER A 653 -62.77 -1.24 -29.86
N ALA A 654 -62.91 -2.36 -29.14
CA ALA A 654 -63.77 -3.49 -29.52
C ALA A 654 -65.27 -3.14 -29.45
N GLN A 655 -65.70 -2.30 -28.49
CA GLN A 655 -67.06 -1.78 -28.41
C GLN A 655 -67.36 -0.74 -29.50
N GLU A 656 -66.43 0.17 -29.82
CA GLU A 656 -66.59 1.11 -30.94
C GLU A 656 -66.59 0.41 -32.31
N ALA A 657 -65.74 -0.60 -32.50
CA ALA A 657 -65.76 -1.45 -33.70
C ALA A 657 -67.03 -2.31 -33.81
N GLY A 658 -67.66 -2.65 -32.68
CA GLY A 658 -68.96 -3.34 -32.62
C GLY A 658 -70.16 -2.46 -32.94
N LEU A 659 -70.04 -1.13 -32.79
CA LEU A 659 -71.09 -0.15 -33.09
C LEU A 659 -71.03 0.41 -34.53
N ALA A 660 -69.90 0.26 -35.23
CA ALA A 660 -69.73 0.73 -36.61
C ALA A 660 -70.14 -0.28 -37.72
N VAL A 661 -70.78 -1.40 -37.38
CA VAL A 661 -71.25 -2.39 -38.36
C VAL A 661 -72.75 -2.24 -38.63
N ASN A 662 -73.14 -1.11 -39.21
CA ASN A 662 -74.44 -0.99 -39.86
C ASN A 662 -74.38 0.06 -40.98
N ILE A 663 -73.59 -0.22 -42.02
CA ILE A 663 -73.88 0.09 -43.43
C ILE A 663 -72.94 -0.81 -44.26
N SER A 664 -73.55 -1.61 -45.11
CA SER A 664 -72.96 -2.70 -45.89
C SER A 664 -72.28 -2.24 -47.18
N ASN A 665 -71.24 -2.97 -47.61
CA ASN A 665 -71.06 -3.31 -49.02
C ASN A 665 -70.65 -4.81 -49.18
N PRO A 666 -71.36 -5.68 -49.92
CA PRO A 666 -71.25 -7.15 -49.77
C PRO A 666 -70.06 -7.82 -50.47
N ASN A 667 -69.26 -7.11 -51.27
CA ASN A 667 -68.28 -7.75 -52.16
C ASN A 667 -66.86 -7.89 -51.59
N GLU A 668 -66.49 -7.20 -50.51
CA GLU A 668 -65.16 -7.34 -49.90
C GLU A 668 -65.04 -8.53 -48.92
N LYS A 669 -66.16 -8.93 -48.28
CA LYS A 669 -66.16 -10.04 -47.30
C LYS A 669 -65.89 -11.40 -47.93
N GLN A 670 -66.15 -11.59 -49.23
CA GLN A 670 -65.89 -12.89 -49.90
C GLN A 670 -64.43 -13.07 -50.34
N LEU A 671 -63.70 -12.00 -50.64
CA LEU A 671 -62.30 -12.09 -51.06
C LEU A 671 -61.37 -12.42 -49.87
N ASN A 672 -61.62 -11.80 -48.72
CA ASN A 672 -60.78 -11.94 -47.53
C ASN A 672 -60.95 -13.30 -46.83
N LYS A 673 -62.18 -13.86 -46.80
CA LYS A 673 -62.44 -15.22 -46.26
C LYS A 673 -61.82 -16.33 -47.10
N LYS A 674 -61.69 -16.16 -48.42
CA LYS A 674 -61.08 -17.15 -49.33
C LYS A 674 -59.56 -17.20 -49.15
N GLN A 675 -58.91 -16.04 -48.98
CA GLN A 675 -57.48 -15.93 -48.69
C GLN A 675 -57.11 -16.46 -47.29
N HIS A 676 -57.91 -16.17 -46.26
CA HIS A 676 -57.68 -16.71 -44.91
C HIS A 676 -57.89 -18.23 -44.83
N ARG A 677 -58.88 -18.79 -45.54
CA ARG A 677 -59.06 -20.25 -45.64
C ARG A 677 -57.93 -20.95 -46.42
N GLN A 678 -57.34 -20.30 -47.42
CA GLN A 678 -56.18 -20.83 -48.14
C GLN A 678 -54.90 -20.79 -47.30
N MET A 679 -54.66 -19.72 -46.52
CA MET A 679 -53.53 -19.66 -45.58
C MET A 679 -53.66 -20.68 -44.44
N SER A 680 -54.86 -20.83 -43.85
CA SER A 680 -55.12 -21.83 -42.80
C SER A 680 -54.92 -23.27 -43.31
N LYS A 681 -55.34 -23.57 -44.54
CA LYS A 681 -55.10 -24.88 -45.16
C LYS A 681 -53.61 -25.13 -45.43
N ARG A 682 -52.87 -24.12 -45.92
CA ARG A 682 -51.40 -24.22 -46.14
C ARG A 682 -50.63 -24.42 -44.83
N ASN A 683 -51.00 -23.72 -43.75
CA ASN A 683 -50.35 -23.88 -42.45
C ASN A 683 -50.62 -25.25 -41.83
N ARG A 684 -51.84 -25.78 -41.93
CA ARG A 684 -52.16 -27.14 -41.48
C ARG A 684 -51.48 -28.23 -42.31
N GLN A 685 -51.22 -27.97 -43.59
CA GLN A 685 -50.46 -28.90 -44.45
C GLN A 685 -48.96 -28.91 -44.08
N ARG A 686 -48.38 -27.74 -43.78
CA ARG A 686 -46.99 -27.59 -43.31
C ARG A 686 -46.77 -28.18 -41.92
N GLU A 687 -47.72 -28.03 -40.99
CA GLU A 687 -47.66 -28.72 -39.69
C GLU A 687 -47.71 -30.24 -39.85
N ARG A 688 -48.55 -30.77 -40.75
CA ARG A 688 -48.62 -32.22 -41.02
C ARG A 688 -47.35 -32.76 -41.68
N GLU A 689 -46.70 -31.99 -42.54
CA GLU A 689 -45.39 -32.36 -43.12
C GLU A 689 -44.26 -32.30 -42.10
N ASN A 690 -44.24 -31.30 -41.21
CA ASN A 690 -43.25 -31.21 -40.13
C ASN A 690 -43.42 -32.34 -39.11
N ILE A 691 -44.66 -32.70 -38.75
CA ILE A 691 -44.93 -33.84 -37.86
C ILE A 691 -44.55 -35.18 -38.52
N ARG A 692 -44.71 -35.31 -39.85
CA ARG A 692 -44.23 -36.50 -40.60
C ARG A 692 -42.71 -36.59 -40.65
N LYS A 693 -42.00 -35.47 -40.82
CA LYS A 693 -40.53 -35.44 -40.79
C LYS A 693 -39.97 -35.76 -39.40
N ILE A 694 -40.63 -35.30 -38.34
CA ILE A 694 -40.23 -35.61 -36.96
C ILE A 694 -40.45 -37.10 -36.65
N LYS A 695 -41.55 -37.71 -37.16
CA LYS A 695 -41.78 -39.16 -37.00
C LYS A 695 -40.86 -40.03 -37.85
N GLN A 696 -40.47 -39.60 -39.06
CA GLN A 696 -39.51 -40.34 -39.88
C GLN A 696 -38.08 -40.27 -39.33
N GLY A 697 -37.71 -39.21 -38.61
CA GLY A 697 -36.41 -39.11 -37.94
C GLY A 697 -36.28 -39.92 -36.64
N SER A 698 -37.40 -40.32 -36.02
CA SER A 698 -37.40 -41.10 -34.78
C SER A 698 -37.44 -42.62 -34.98
N ASP A 699 -37.86 -43.10 -36.16
CA ASP A 699 -37.91 -44.54 -36.47
C ASP A 699 -36.58 -45.09 -37.03
N ASP A 700 -35.65 -44.22 -37.44
CA ASP A 700 -34.37 -44.60 -38.09
C ASP A 700 -33.20 -44.86 -37.09
N GLN A 701 -33.46 -44.84 -35.77
CA GLN A 701 -32.43 -45.11 -34.74
C GLN A 701 -32.65 -46.40 -33.93
N SER A 702 -33.55 -47.30 -34.35
CA SER A 702 -33.86 -48.53 -33.57
C SER A 702 -33.67 -49.87 -34.29
N THR A 703 -32.87 -49.94 -35.35
CA THR A 703 -32.51 -51.24 -35.98
C THR A 703 -31.05 -51.30 -36.42
N GLY A 704 -30.22 -52.07 -35.71
CA GLY A 704 -28.84 -52.36 -36.15
C GLY A 704 -27.92 -52.97 -35.08
N ARG A 705 -28.26 -54.14 -34.54
CA ARG A 705 -27.32 -55.02 -33.78
C ARG A 705 -26.79 -56.12 -34.71
N ASN A 706 -25.53 -56.52 -34.48
CA ASN A 706 -24.71 -57.60 -35.07
C ASN A 706 -23.91 -57.16 -36.32
N GLY A 707 -22.59 -57.39 -36.48
CA GLY A 707 -21.56 -58.09 -35.71
C GLY A 707 -20.31 -58.32 -36.60
N LYS A 708 -19.18 -58.70 -35.98
CA LYS A 708 -17.86 -59.12 -36.53
C LYS A 708 -16.88 -57.98 -36.91
N ALA A 709 -15.82 -57.73 -36.13
CA ALA A 709 -14.57 -58.50 -35.91
C ALA A 709 -13.46 -58.11 -36.90
N ILE A 710 -12.29 -57.67 -36.39
CA ILE A 710 -10.91 -58.05 -36.77
C ILE A 710 -9.89 -57.25 -35.91
N SER A 711 -8.78 -57.92 -35.67
CA SER A 711 -7.63 -57.83 -34.75
C SER A 711 -6.71 -56.57 -34.80
N PRO A 712 -5.74 -56.45 -33.85
CA PRO A 712 -5.02 -55.22 -33.53
C PRO A 712 -3.63 -55.13 -34.19
N VAL A 713 -3.14 -53.91 -34.41
CA VAL A 713 -1.71 -53.64 -34.67
C VAL A 713 -1.26 -52.38 -33.90
N LYS A 714 -0.08 -52.53 -33.30
CA LYS A 714 0.72 -51.64 -32.46
C LYS A 714 1.04 -50.27 -33.10
N ASN A 715 1.25 -49.25 -32.26
CA ASN A 715 2.60 -48.69 -32.02
C ASN A 715 2.59 -47.63 -30.91
N ASP A 716 3.43 -47.90 -29.91
CA ASP A 716 4.41 -47.04 -29.24
C ASP A 716 4.35 -45.52 -29.52
N ASP A 717 4.22 -44.75 -28.43
CA ASP A 717 5.26 -43.83 -27.94
C ASP A 717 4.61 -42.73 -27.07
N THR A 718 4.82 -42.79 -25.76
CA THR A 718 5.31 -41.69 -24.91
C THR A 718 5.11 -42.03 -23.43
N GLU A 719 6.16 -42.62 -22.86
CA GLU A 719 6.45 -42.60 -21.43
C GLU A 719 7.39 -41.39 -21.15
N GLN A 720 7.42 -40.94 -19.89
CA GLN A 720 8.21 -39.86 -19.27
C GLN A 720 7.51 -38.48 -19.19
N ALA A 721 7.40 -37.81 -18.04
CA ALA A 721 7.95 -38.05 -16.71
C ALA A 721 7.15 -37.29 -15.64
N LEU A 722 7.01 -37.93 -14.47
CA LEU A 722 6.83 -37.31 -13.17
C LEU A 722 8.17 -36.69 -12.72
N SER A 723 8.20 -35.41 -12.33
CA SER A 723 8.81 -34.89 -11.09
C SER A 723 9.10 -33.38 -11.18
N MET A 724 8.30 -32.55 -10.48
CA MET A 724 8.74 -31.45 -9.61
C MET A 724 7.54 -30.85 -8.88
#